data_AF-A0A7Y1ZLT1-F1
#
_entry.id   AF-A0A7Y1ZLT1-F1
#
_cell.length_a   1.000
_cell.length_b   1.000
_cell.length_c   1.000
_cell.angle_alpha   90.00
_cell.angle_beta   90.00
_cell.angle_gamma   90.00
#
_symmetry.space_group_name_H-M   'P 1'
#
loop_
_entity.id
_entity.type
_entity.pdbx_description
1 polymer ?
#
loop_
_entity_poly.entity_id
_entity_poly.type
_entity_poly.pdbx_seq_one_letter_code
_entity_poly.pdbx_strand_id
1 'polypeptide(L)'
;MKNYILLVVAVLSIGVIGNTATALSLDTDPVNPHNQRDMAFVCDPTVPKADCDMVREVAERVLAVSEPIDGYMWPPLIAVKDGPLDAFAWAGSYNVFQQAFAIECEKNQCIGYDPGPPADGEMFSLMVFSTGLLDAIVEGEPDRLALVLGHELGHIKNEHSAKGRARRQAEETDFIEVAYGRSAELEADIHGYKVAMAAGYSNDKLLRGFSRFIDKDISNYDSFHALNYDHPSWKDRLAYIDERQSELWSAMSAFDNGVLFLMTEQYSSAARAFRTVTREFPGAHEAWANLGYTYLMQYCDALDADDVRSFNVGHLLVGGFYRRPTSLEAEVRGIDEELWWDAVGALKEALRLNPDLTLAKANLGVAYLLRPAGKDVGQALQYLEDAARLAQSDASLDATTRAAVLINAGVAVGAGGTLSQATAQFDQAEQVGRSLTRSSQVPAAVETALTYNRAFILAEGNQGRQALELFEQYLGKASPSSAWWDIAYDKYVEVANAVGSTSLSKTAMKRKGTPTYRAFSSVELANGEGVSLGEKIGVVEERLGVGSSVPLAGRSKLSRTVYDDHGIAVIASTQVLAIALKGPNAPSLDITTVGLGSSSEGQLSLGMSRDDVDLFFENLIYDFKNLDSNETRYRFYREIGLAVRIKGGIVQEIVVVQIPSND
;
A
#
# COMPACT_ATOMS: atom_id res chain seq x y z
N MET A 1 6.96 -4.72 -11.45
CA MET A 1 5.83 -4.40 -10.55
C MET A 1 4.68 -3.61 -11.19
N LYS A 2 4.75 -3.15 -12.46
CA LYS A 2 3.68 -2.33 -13.10
C LYS A 2 2.46 -3.08 -13.68
N ASN A 3 2.30 -4.39 -13.46
CA ASN A 3 1.23 -5.20 -14.10
C ASN A 3 0.23 -5.86 -13.14
N TYR A 4 0.09 -5.38 -11.89
CA TYR A 4 -0.79 -6.02 -10.89
C TYR A 4 -1.86 -5.11 -10.27
N ILE A 5 -2.09 -3.90 -10.79
CA ILE A 5 -3.17 -3.02 -10.31
C ILE A 5 -4.40 -3.23 -11.17
N LEU A 6 -5.25 -4.18 -10.77
CA LEU A 6 -6.63 -4.27 -11.19
C LEU A 6 -7.36 -5.13 -10.15
N LEU A 7 -8.07 -4.50 -9.21
CA LEU A 7 -9.43 -4.90 -8.82
C LEU A 7 -10.09 -3.96 -7.78
N VAL A 8 -11.38 -3.71 -8.03
CA VAL A 8 -12.46 -3.17 -7.17
C VAL A 8 -12.52 -1.66 -6.91
N VAL A 9 -13.29 -0.96 -7.76
CA VAL A 9 -14.00 0.28 -7.39
C VAL A 9 -15.49 0.02 -7.54
N ALA A 10 -16.21 -0.09 -6.42
CA ALA A 10 -17.66 -0.09 -6.37
C ALA A 10 -18.14 1.32 -5.99
N VAL A 11 -18.93 1.94 -6.87
CA VAL A 11 -19.46 3.30 -6.72
C VAL A 11 -20.61 3.29 -5.71
N LEU A 12 -20.40 3.91 -4.54
CA LEU A 12 -21.47 4.22 -3.59
C LEU A 12 -22.20 5.50 -4.03
N SER A 13 -23.45 5.36 -4.47
CA SER A 13 -24.36 6.49 -4.72
C SER A 13 -25.32 6.64 -3.55
N ILE A 14 -25.16 7.71 -2.74
CA ILE A 14 -26.11 8.09 -1.69
C ILE A 14 -26.86 9.34 -2.15
N GLY A 15 -28.19 9.21 -2.31
CA GLY A 15 -29.09 10.30 -2.67
C GLY A 15 -29.37 11.22 -1.48
N VAL A 16 -29.44 12.53 -1.72
CA VAL A 16 -29.79 13.55 -0.72
C VAL A 16 -31.12 14.22 -1.08
N ILE A 17 -32.02 14.23 -0.09
CA ILE A 17 -33.31 14.91 -0.08
C ILE A 17 -33.09 16.40 0.20
N GLY A 18 -33.75 17.27 -0.56
CA GLY A 18 -33.62 18.73 -0.45
C GLY A 18 -34.37 19.36 0.72
N ASN A 19 -33.97 20.58 1.07
CA ASN A 19 -34.91 21.63 1.43
C ASN A 19 -34.31 23.04 1.32
N THR A 20 -35.20 23.96 1.02
CA THR A 20 -35.05 25.38 0.68
C THR A 20 -34.92 26.27 1.92
N ALA A 21 -34.17 27.39 1.83
CA ALA A 21 -34.52 28.67 2.45
C ALA A 21 -33.56 29.82 2.05
N THR A 22 -34.13 30.75 1.28
CA THR A 22 -34.08 32.23 1.34
C THR A 22 -32.81 33.03 1.66
N ALA A 23 -32.65 34.04 0.80
CA ALA A 23 -31.62 35.07 0.72
C ALA A 23 -31.53 36.04 1.90
N LEU A 24 -30.33 36.56 2.12
CA LEU A 24 -30.06 37.81 2.83
C LEU A 24 -29.12 38.67 1.96
N SER A 25 -29.61 39.87 1.64
CA SER A 25 -28.87 40.95 0.99
C SER A 25 -27.98 41.65 2.02
N LEU A 26 -26.75 41.98 1.65
CA LEU A 26 -25.95 42.98 2.33
C LEU A 26 -25.34 43.93 1.30
N ASP A 27 -25.62 45.20 1.54
CA ASP A 27 -25.24 46.37 0.77
C ASP A 27 -23.92 46.94 1.32
N THR A 28 -23.04 47.28 0.38
CA THR A 28 -21.94 48.27 0.37
C THR A 28 -21.13 48.62 1.64
N ASP A 29 -19.85 48.20 1.59
CA ASP A 29 -18.57 48.81 2.00
C ASP A 29 -18.54 50.11 2.83
N PRO A 30 -17.55 50.25 3.76
CA PRO A 30 -16.30 50.91 3.35
C PRO A 30 -14.98 50.43 4.02
N VAL A 31 -13.95 50.35 3.16
CA VAL A 31 -12.53 50.77 3.32
C VAL A 31 -11.68 50.09 4.42
N ASN A 32 -10.76 49.22 3.97
CA ASN A 32 -9.66 48.63 4.76
C ASN A 32 -8.34 49.39 4.51
N PRO A 33 -7.62 49.90 5.54
CA PRO A 33 -6.45 50.75 5.38
C PRO A 33 -5.12 49.97 5.40
N HIS A 34 -4.98 48.94 4.57
CA HIS A 34 -3.71 48.26 4.36
C HIS A 34 -3.27 48.38 2.91
N ASN A 35 -1.96 48.54 2.73
CA ASN A 35 -1.23 48.85 1.51
C ASN A 35 -1.36 47.72 0.46
N GLN A 36 -2.56 47.45 -0.05
CA GLN A 36 -2.83 46.38 -1.02
C GLN A 36 -2.41 46.85 -2.41
N ARG A 37 -1.37 46.21 -2.96
CA ARG A 37 -1.14 46.22 -4.41
C ARG A 37 -2.34 45.53 -5.07
N ASP A 38 -2.75 46.00 -6.25
CA ASP A 38 -3.71 45.26 -7.07
C ASP A 38 -3.14 43.86 -7.38
N MET A 39 -4.00 42.84 -7.43
CA MET A 39 -3.58 41.48 -7.75
C MET A 39 -2.94 41.46 -9.15
N ALA A 40 -1.67 41.06 -9.19
CA ALA A 40 -0.95 40.85 -10.44
C ALA A 40 -1.39 39.51 -11.06
N PHE A 41 -1.79 39.54 -12.34
CA PHE A 41 -2.33 38.37 -13.03
C PHE A 41 -1.78 38.24 -14.46
N VAL A 42 -1.28 37.06 -14.81
CA VAL A 42 -0.74 36.72 -16.13
C VAL A 42 -1.49 35.53 -16.72
N CYS A 43 -1.88 35.64 -17.99
CA CYS A 43 -2.50 34.55 -18.73
C CYS A 43 -1.74 34.36 -20.04
N ASP A 44 -1.30 33.14 -20.29
CA ASP A 44 -0.71 32.76 -21.57
C ASP A 44 -1.75 32.96 -22.70
N PRO A 45 -1.40 33.63 -23.82
CA PRO A 45 -2.33 33.89 -24.92
C PRO A 45 -2.94 32.64 -25.57
N THR A 46 -2.32 31.48 -25.39
CA THR A 46 -2.78 30.19 -25.91
C THR A 46 -3.87 29.55 -25.05
N VAL A 47 -4.05 30.01 -23.82
CA VAL A 47 -5.04 29.50 -22.87
C VAL A 47 -6.43 30.09 -23.19
N PRO A 48 -7.51 29.29 -23.13
CA PRO A 48 -8.86 29.81 -23.32
C PRO A 48 -9.17 30.96 -22.35
N LYS A 49 -9.71 32.06 -22.88
CA LYS A 49 -10.03 33.25 -22.08
C LYS A 49 -10.95 32.94 -20.89
N ALA A 50 -11.89 32.01 -21.06
CA ALA A 50 -12.82 31.60 -20.01
C ALA A 50 -12.09 31.00 -18.79
N ASP A 51 -11.04 30.22 -19.02
CA ASP A 51 -10.23 29.62 -17.97
C ASP A 51 -9.44 30.69 -17.21
N CYS A 52 -8.82 31.62 -17.94
CA CYS A 52 -8.12 32.74 -17.34
C CYS A 52 -9.04 33.68 -16.54
N ASP A 53 -10.25 33.93 -17.05
CA ASP A 53 -11.23 34.75 -16.33
C ASP A 53 -11.73 34.03 -15.06
N MET A 54 -11.95 32.71 -15.11
CA MET A 54 -12.29 31.90 -13.93
C MET A 54 -11.17 31.91 -12.88
N VAL A 55 -9.91 31.70 -13.28
CA VAL A 55 -8.77 31.73 -12.34
C VAL A 55 -8.64 33.10 -11.70
N ARG A 56 -8.81 34.18 -12.47
CA ARG A 56 -8.79 35.55 -11.93
C ARG A 56 -9.88 35.76 -10.89
N GLU A 57 -11.13 35.44 -11.22
CA GLU A 57 -12.29 35.63 -10.34
C GLU A 57 -12.14 34.84 -9.02
N VAL A 58 -11.72 33.57 -9.13
CA VAL A 58 -11.50 32.71 -7.96
C VAL A 58 -10.34 33.23 -7.11
N ALA A 59 -9.23 33.65 -7.72
CA ALA A 59 -8.08 34.20 -7.02
C ALA A 59 -8.45 35.47 -6.25
N GLU A 60 -9.14 36.42 -6.87
CA GLU A 60 -9.60 37.65 -6.23
C GLU A 60 -10.43 37.35 -4.99
N ARG A 61 -11.40 36.44 -5.11
CA ARG A 61 -12.30 36.07 -4.02
C ARG A 61 -11.59 35.37 -2.86
N VAL A 62 -10.66 34.47 -3.17
CA VAL A 62 -9.85 33.75 -2.17
C VAL A 62 -8.87 34.69 -1.47
N LEU A 63 -8.19 35.56 -2.22
CA LEU A 63 -7.21 36.49 -1.68
C LEU A 63 -7.89 37.59 -0.83
N ALA A 64 -9.13 37.96 -1.12
CA ALA A 64 -9.89 38.93 -0.33
C ALA A 64 -10.14 38.50 1.12
N VAL A 65 -10.18 37.19 1.39
CA VAL A 65 -10.35 36.61 2.74
C VAL A 65 -9.05 36.06 3.33
N SER A 66 -7.93 36.24 2.62
CA SER A 66 -6.63 35.75 3.01
C SER A 66 -5.79 36.87 3.64
N GLU A 67 -5.09 36.54 4.72
CA GLU A 67 -4.20 37.49 5.40
C GLU A 67 -2.89 37.65 4.63
N PRO A 68 -2.36 38.88 4.48
CA PRO A 68 -1.00 39.09 3.99
C PRO A 68 0.03 38.32 4.82
N ILE A 69 1.05 37.79 4.16
CA ILE A 69 2.12 37.02 4.81
C ILE A 69 3.34 37.92 4.96
N ASP A 70 3.73 38.20 6.20
CA ASP A 70 4.87 39.06 6.51
C ASP A 70 6.15 38.57 5.82
N GLY A 71 6.86 39.50 5.15
CA GLY A 71 8.10 39.20 4.43
C GLY A 71 7.90 38.58 3.05
N TYR A 72 6.67 38.51 2.55
CA TYR A 72 6.35 38.09 1.19
C TYR A 72 5.59 39.20 0.45
N MET A 73 5.80 39.28 -0.86
CA MET A 73 4.99 40.09 -1.75
C MET A 73 3.53 39.63 -1.65
N TRP A 74 2.63 40.58 -1.45
CA TRP A 74 1.21 40.30 -1.32
C TRP A 74 0.34 41.35 -2.04
N PRO A 75 -0.69 40.92 -2.81
CA PRO A 75 -1.01 39.53 -3.18
C PRO A 75 0.09 38.86 -4.03
N PRO A 76 0.17 37.51 -4.06
CA PRO A 76 1.11 36.80 -4.94
C PRO A 76 0.76 37.03 -6.41
N LEU A 77 1.77 36.94 -7.28
CA LEU A 77 1.53 36.91 -8.73
C LEU A 77 0.80 35.61 -9.08
N ILE A 78 -0.32 35.70 -9.79
CA ILE A 78 -1.06 34.54 -10.30
C ILE A 78 -0.81 34.41 -11.81
N ALA A 79 -0.45 33.20 -12.25
CA ALA A 79 -0.22 32.91 -13.66
C ALA A 79 -0.98 31.67 -14.13
N VAL A 80 -1.47 31.71 -15.37
CA VAL A 80 -2.04 30.54 -16.07
C VAL A 80 -1.21 30.26 -17.32
N LYS A 81 -0.76 29.01 -17.49
CA LYS A 81 0.04 28.57 -18.63
C LYS A 81 -0.56 27.36 -19.32
N ASP A 82 -0.27 27.19 -20.61
CA ASP A 82 -0.50 25.90 -21.26
C ASP A 82 0.52 24.87 -20.76
N GLY A 83 0.08 23.63 -20.49
CA GLY A 83 0.98 22.60 -20.01
C GLY A 83 0.30 21.37 -19.40
N PRO A 84 1.12 20.37 -19.00
CA PRO A 84 0.64 19.15 -18.35
C PRO A 84 0.00 19.47 -17.00
N LEU A 85 -0.78 18.52 -16.45
CA LEU A 85 -1.45 18.64 -15.16
C LEU A 85 -0.48 19.04 -14.05
N ASP A 86 -0.58 20.28 -13.58
CA ASP A 86 0.34 20.87 -12.61
C ASP A 86 -0.25 22.14 -11.98
N ALA A 87 0.02 22.34 -10.69
CA ALA A 87 -0.10 23.61 -9.98
C ALA A 87 1.06 23.71 -8.99
N PHE A 88 1.62 24.91 -8.86
CA PHE A 88 2.66 25.14 -7.86
C PHE A 88 2.70 26.58 -7.39
N ALA A 89 3.03 26.74 -6.11
CA ALA A 89 3.50 27.98 -5.51
C ALA A 89 5.03 28.04 -5.45
N TRP A 90 5.58 29.19 -5.80
CA TRP A 90 6.98 29.50 -5.62
C TRP A 90 7.14 30.78 -4.80
N ALA A 91 8.14 30.80 -3.91
CA ALA A 91 8.57 32.03 -3.27
C ALA A 91 10.09 32.06 -3.10
N GLY A 92 10.68 33.23 -3.38
CA GLY A 92 12.13 33.40 -3.34
C GLY A 92 12.60 34.81 -3.66
N SER A 93 13.92 34.98 -3.83
CA SER A 93 14.48 36.28 -4.17
C SER A 93 14.10 36.67 -5.60
N TYR A 94 13.71 37.93 -5.80
CA TYR A 94 13.32 38.47 -7.10
C TYR A 94 14.38 38.28 -8.20
N ASN A 95 15.68 38.33 -7.86
CA ASN A 95 16.76 38.09 -8.81
C ASN A 95 16.78 36.65 -9.36
N VAL A 96 16.47 35.66 -8.52
CA VAL A 96 16.37 34.24 -8.94
C VAL A 96 15.13 34.05 -9.82
N PHE A 97 14.02 34.71 -9.46
CA PHE A 97 12.83 34.73 -10.32
C PHE A 97 13.14 35.34 -11.69
N GLN A 98 13.77 36.51 -11.75
CA GLN A 98 14.14 37.18 -13.00
C GLN A 98 15.06 36.30 -13.87
N GLN A 99 16.02 35.58 -13.28
CA GLN A 99 16.87 34.64 -14.02
C GLN A 99 16.08 33.44 -14.56
N ALA A 100 15.24 32.81 -13.74
CA ALA A 100 14.44 31.66 -14.15
C ALA A 100 13.39 32.05 -15.21
N PHE A 101 12.73 33.19 -15.01
CA PHE A 101 11.73 33.75 -15.89
C PHE A 101 12.35 34.17 -17.23
N ALA A 102 13.53 34.81 -17.23
CA ALA A 102 14.23 35.15 -18.46
C ALA A 102 14.58 33.91 -19.31
N ILE A 103 15.06 32.83 -18.68
CA ILE A 103 15.37 31.57 -19.37
C ILE A 103 14.11 30.95 -19.99
N GLU A 104 12.98 31.00 -19.29
CA GLU A 104 11.72 30.43 -19.77
C GLU A 104 11.06 31.32 -20.84
N CYS A 105 11.14 32.65 -20.68
CA CYS A 105 10.67 33.63 -21.65
C CYS A 105 11.45 33.58 -22.97
N GLU A 106 12.77 33.36 -22.93
CA GLU A 106 13.59 33.15 -24.13
C GLU A 106 13.18 31.89 -24.89
N LYS A 107 12.76 30.83 -24.19
CA LYS A 107 12.30 29.56 -24.79
C LYS A 107 10.88 29.65 -25.36
N ASN A 108 9.97 30.33 -24.68
CA ASN A 108 8.53 30.25 -24.94
C ASN A 108 7.89 31.57 -25.44
N GLN A 109 8.68 32.59 -25.75
CA GLN A 109 8.19 33.88 -26.29
C GLN A 109 7.09 34.54 -25.44
N CYS A 110 7.24 34.52 -24.11
CA CYS A 110 6.23 35.09 -23.22
C CYS A 110 6.06 36.60 -23.45
N ILE A 111 4.83 37.10 -23.27
CA ILE A 111 4.51 38.52 -23.31
C ILE A 111 5.06 39.19 -22.04
N GLY A 112 5.79 40.30 -22.20
CA GLY A 112 6.53 41.00 -21.16
C GLY A 112 5.68 41.60 -20.04
N TYR A 113 5.28 40.76 -19.09
CA TYR A 113 4.74 41.20 -17.81
C TYR A 113 5.86 41.23 -16.76
N ASP A 114 6.30 42.42 -16.40
CA ASP A 114 7.16 42.64 -15.24
C ASP A 114 6.27 43.11 -14.06
N PRO A 115 6.04 42.28 -13.04
CA PRO A 115 5.27 42.67 -11.86
C PRO A 115 5.96 43.77 -11.03
N GLY A 116 7.19 44.15 -11.40
CA GLY A 116 8.06 45.00 -10.61
C GLY A 116 8.67 44.24 -9.42
N PRO A 117 9.75 44.77 -8.82
CA PRO A 117 10.35 44.15 -7.65
C PRO A 117 9.38 44.15 -6.44
N PRO A 118 9.49 43.14 -5.56
CA PRO A 118 8.84 43.19 -4.25
C PRO A 118 9.39 44.37 -3.43
N ALA A 119 8.71 44.78 -2.35
CA ALA A 119 9.25 45.85 -1.51
C ALA A 119 10.58 45.41 -0.85
N ASP A 120 11.40 46.37 -0.42
CA ASP A 120 12.68 46.08 0.22
C ASP A 120 12.49 45.14 1.44
N GLY A 121 13.08 43.94 1.35
CA GLY A 121 12.98 42.90 2.38
C GLY A 121 11.88 41.85 2.15
N GLU A 122 10.99 42.04 1.18
CA GLU A 122 9.98 41.07 0.79
C GLU A 122 10.53 40.04 -0.22
N MET A 123 10.03 38.80 -0.12
CA MET A 123 10.25 37.75 -1.11
C MET A 123 9.19 37.81 -2.21
N PHE A 124 9.61 37.56 -3.44
CA PHE A 124 8.68 37.41 -4.55
C PHE A 124 7.89 36.12 -4.39
N SER A 125 6.58 36.17 -4.63
CA SER A 125 5.63 35.06 -4.51
C SER A 125 4.85 34.89 -5.82
N LEU A 126 4.74 33.65 -6.29
CA LEU A 126 4.13 33.28 -7.57
C LEU A 126 3.29 32.01 -7.39
N MET A 127 2.14 31.95 -8.03
CA MET A 127 1.39 30.72 -8.27
C MET A 127 1.15 30.51 -9.74
N VAL A 128 1.30 29.27 -10.19
CA VAL A 128 1.11 28.89 -11.59
C VAL A 128 0.10 27.75 -11.67
N PHE A 129 -0.88 27.89 -12.56
CA PHE A 129 -1.89 26.87 -12.87
C PHE A 129 -1.78 26.47 -14.34
N SER A 130 -1.78 25.17 -14.64
CA SER A 130 -1.73 24.68 -16.02
C SER A 130 -3.10 24.36 -16.60
N THR A 131 -3.24 24.44 -17.93
CA THR A 131 -4.43 23.97 -18.66
C THR A 131 -4.76 22.51 -18.35
N GLY A 132 -3.76 21.63 -18.27
CA GLY A 132 -3.98 20.22 -17.91
C GLY A 132 -4.64 20.02 -16.55
N LEU A 133 -4.36 20.87 -15.55
CA LEU A 133 -5.05 20.84 -14.26
C LEU A 133 -6.49 21.36 -14.40
N LEU A 134 -6.66 22.47 -15.12
CA LEU A 134 -7.98 23.06 -15.31
C LEU A 134 -8.94 22.09 -16.04
N ASP A 135 -8.44 21.38 -17.04
CA ASP A 135 -9.23 20.40 -17.81
C ASP A 135 -9.49 19.11 -17.04
N ALA A 136 -8.49 18.58 -16.33
CA ALA A 136 -8.60 17.25 -15.73
C ALA A 136 -9.27 17.25 -14.34
N ILE A 137 -9.06 18.32 -13.57
CA ILE A 137 -9.48 18.42 -12.16
C ILE A 137 -10.58 19.46 -11.99
N VAL A 138 -10.33 20.70 -12.44
CA VAL A 138 -11.25 21.81 -12.19
C VAL A 138 -12.53 21.63 -13.00
N GLU A 139 -12.43 21.23 -14.27
CA GLU A 139 -13.57 20.95 -15.17
C GLU A 139 -14.62 22.07 -15.16
N GLY A 140 -14.17 23.33 -15.06
CA GLY A 140 -15.04 24.51 -15.00
C GLY A 140 -15.80 24.72 -13.69
N GLU A 141 -15.46 23.99 -12.60
CA GLU A 141 -16.07 24.17 -11.28
C GLU A 141 -15.20 25.09 -10.38
N PRO A 142 -15.63 26.34 -10.10
CA PRO A 142 -14.84 27.33 -9.35
C PRO A 142 -14.47 26.89 -7.94
N ASP A 143 -15.33 26.11 -7.27
CA ASP A 143 -15.06 25.55 -5.93
C ASP A 143 -13.80 24.67 -5.93
N ARG A 144 -13.60 23.86 -6.99
CA ARG A 144 -12.42 22.98 -7.08
C ARG A 144 -11.14 23.80 -7.29
N LEU A 145 -11.23 24.85 -8.09
CA LEU A 145 -10.10 25.76 -8.28
C LEU A 145 -9.76 26.53 -6.99
N ALA A 146 -10.77 26.96 -6.24
CA ALA A 146 -10.58 27.64 -4.96
C ALA A 146 -9.84 26.74 -3.96
N LEU A 147 -10.12 25.43 -3.97
CA LEU A 147 -9.41 24.46 -3.16
C LEU A 147 -7.92 24.37 -3.54
N VAL A 148 -7.60 24.21 -4.83
CA VAL A 148 -6.21 24.13 -5.29
C VAL A 148 -5.46 25.42 -5.01
N LEU A 149 -6.07 26.58 -5.30
CA LEU A 149 -5.46 27.87 -5.04
C LEU A 149 -5.21 28.10 -3.53
N GLY A 150 -6.17 27.72 -2.69
CA GLY A 150 -6.01 27.75 -1.25
C GLY A 150 -4.88 26.82 -0.76
N HIS A 151 -4.73 25.65 -1.37
CA HIS A 151 -3.65 24.70 -1.09
C HIS A 151 -2.27 25.31 -1.42
N GLU A 152 -2.11 25.91 -2.60
CA GLU A 152 -0.89 26.62 -2.99
C GLU A 152 -0.58 27.81 -2.07
N LEU A 153 -1.61 28.56 -1.65
CA LEU A 153 -1.47 29.60 -0.62
C LEU A 153 -0.95 29.04 0.70
N GLY A 154 -1.41 27.85 1.09
CA GLY A 154 -0.95 27.14 2.27
C GLY A 154 0.55 26.86 2.25
N HIS A 155 1.10 26.48 1.08
CA HIS A 155 2.54 26.29 0.93
C HIS A 155 3.35 27.58 1.10
N ILE A 156 2.81 28.73 0.68
CA ILE A 156 3.46 30.04 0.90
C ILE A 156 3.36 30.42 2.37
N LYS A 157 2.15 30.35 2.96
CA LYS A 157 1.87 30.75 4.36
C LYS A 157 2.70 29.98 5.37
N ASN A 158 2.88 28.68 5.15
CA ASN A 158 3.61 27.81 6.07
C ASN A 158 5.09 27.66 5.72
N GLU A 159 5.62 28.48 4.79
CA GLU A 159 7.02 28.46 4.34
C GLU A 159 7.49 27.07 3.81
N HIS A 160 6.60 26.35 3.12
CA HIS A 160 6.89 25.07 2.46
C HIS A 160 7.66 25.22 1.12
N SER A 161 7.92 26.47 0.71
CA SER A 161 8.58 26.83 -0.55
C SER A 161 10.11 26.61 -0.56
N ALA A 162 10.73 26.83 -1.72
CA ALA A 162 12.13 26.49 -2.03
C ALA A 162 13.17 27.05 -1.05
N LYS A 163 12.94 28.20 -0.41
CA LYS A 163 13.86 28.77 0.60
C LYS A 163 13.78 28.04 1.95
N GLY A 164 12.61 27.50 2.30
CA GLY A 164 12.45 26.60 3.44
C GLY A 164 13.14 25.27 3.20
N ARG A 165 12.98 24.69 1.99
CA ARG A 165 13.70 23.47 1.57
C ARG A 165 15.21 23.65 1.52
N ALA A 166 15.72 24.73 0.92
CA ALA A 166 17.17 24.99 0.81
C ALA A 166 17.84 25.25 2.18
N ARG A 167 17.12 25.82 3.16
CA ARG A 167 17.62 25.97 4.54
C ARG A 167 17.66 24.64 5.29
N ARG A 168 16.78 23.69 4.96
CA ARG A 168 16.62 22.37 5.61
C ARG A 168 17.51 21.28 5.01
N GLN A 169 17.67 21.24 3.68
CA GLN A 169 18.52 20.27 2.96
C GLN A 169 19.99 20.29 3.40
N ALA A 170 20.46 21.38 4.04
CA ALA A 170 21.81 21.44 4.59
C ALA A 170 21.98 20.70 5.93
N GLU A 171 20.88 20.40 6.64
CA GLU A 171 20.90 19.89 8.02
C GLU A 171 20.08 18.60 8.23
N GLU A 172 19.07 18.33 7.37
CA GLU A 172 18.14 17.19 7.48
C GLU A 172 18.49 16.04 6.51
N THR A 173 17.95 14.84 6.75
CA THR A 173 18.13 13.65 5.90
C THR A 173 17.02 13.57 4.83
N ASP A 174 17.23 12.81 3.74
CA ASP A 174 16.19 12.52 2.73
C ASP A 174 14.88 12.02 3.39
N PHE A 175 14.99 11.15 4.40
CA PHE A 175 13.85 10.58 5.10
C PHE A 175 13.07 11.64 5.91
N ILE A 176 13.76 12.54 6.61
CA ILE A 176 13.11 13.64 7.34
C ILE A 176 12.46 14.61 6.36
N GLU A 177 13.11 14.91 5.24
CA GLU A 177 12.56 15.83 4.22
C GLU A 177 11.24 15.29 3.67
N VAL A 178 11.17 14.00 3.33
CA VAL A 178 9.94 13.33 2.88
C VAL A 178 8.87 13.36 3.97
N ALA A 179 9.23 12.99 5.20
CA ALA A 179 8.29 12.98 6.32
C ALA A 179 7.73 14.39 6.64
N TYR A 180 8.56 15.43 6.47
CA TYR A 180 8.16 16.83 6.56
C TYR A 180 7.22 17.22 5.42
N GLY A 181 7.57 16.90 4.17
CA GLY A 181 6.72 17.14 3.00
C GLY A 181 5.31 16.61 3.20
N ARG A 182 5.17 15.41 3.73
CA ARG A 182 3.87 14.80 4.03
C ARG A 182 3.02 15.62 5.02
N SER A 183 3.66 16.17 6.05
CA SER A 183 2.98 17.02 7.04
C SER A 183 2.62 18.39 6.43
N ALA A 184 3.52 18.90 5.59
CA ALA A 184 3.35 20.17 4.88
C ALA A 184 2.15 20.16 3.91
N GLU A 185 1.92 19.04 3.21
CA GLU A 185 0.75 18.83 2.35
C GLU A 185 -0.57 18.89 3.13
N LEU A 186 -0.64 18.21 4.29
CA LEU A 186 -1.83 18.22 5.15
C LEU A 186 -2.12 19.61 5.70
N GLU A 187 -1.08 20.35 6.11
CA GLU A 187 -1.21 21.72 6.57
C GLU A 187 -1.68 22.66 5.44
N ALA A 188 -1.15 22.48 4.23
CA ALA A 188 -1.57 23.22 3.04
C ALA A 188 -3.04 22.93 2.69
N ASP A 189 -3.47 21.68 2.74
CA ASP A 189 -4.87 21.30 2.52
C ASP A 189 -5.84 21.92 3.51
N ILE A 190 -5.53 21.79 4.81
CA ILE A 190 -6.38 22.33 5.87
C ILE A 190 -6.49 23.85 5.70
N HIS A 191 -5.38 24.52 5.37
CA HIS A 191 -5.39 25.94 5.08
C HIS A 191 -6.27 26.26 3.87
N GLY A 192 -6.05 25.57 2.75
CA GLY A 192 -6.76 25.82 1.51
C GLY A 192 -8.26 25.59 1.61
N TYR A 193 -8.66 24.50 2.27
CA TYR A 193 -10.06 24.22 2.56
C TYR A 193 -10.71 25.32 3.43
N LYS A 194 -10.04 25.75 4.52
CA LYS A 194 -10.54 26.82 5.39
C LYS A 194 -10.69 28.15 4.65
N VAL A 195 -9.72 28.51 3.83
CA VAL A 195 -9.73 29.77 3.06
C VAL A 195 -10.81 29.71 1.97
N ALA A 196 -10.95 28.61 1.24
CA ALA A 196 -12.00 28.45 0.25
C ALA A 196 -13.41 28.52 0.90
N MET A 197 -13.59 27.92 2.07
CA MET A 197 -14.82 28.08 2.84
C MET A 197 -15.07 29.53 3.27
N ALA A 198 -14.05 30.22 3.77
CA ALA A 198 -14.15 31.63 4.16
C ALA A 198 -14.49 32.54 2.96
N ALA A 199 -14.02 32.20 1.77
CA ALA A 199 -14.35 32.88 0.52
C ALA A 199 -15.80 32.61 0.08
N GLY A 200 -16.51 31.67 0.73
CA GLY A 200 -17.91 31.36 0.47
C GLY A 200 -18.15 30.32 -0.62
N TYR A 201 -17.16 29.44 -0.85
CA TYR A 201 -17.35 28.24 -1.68
C TYR A 201 -18.06 27.13 -0.90
N SER A 202 -18.72 26.23 -1.62
CA SER A 202 -19.56 25.19 -1.05
C SER A 202 -18.74 24.06 -0.46
N ASN A 203 -18.97 23.74 0.82
CA ASN A 203 -18.34 22.62 1.49
C ASN A 203 -18.48 21.30 0.69
N ASP A 204 -19.69 20.97 0.23
CA ASP A 204 -19.95 19.73 -0.52
C ASP A 204 -19.16 19.68 -1.84
N LYS A 205 -19.04 20.82 -2.53
CA LYS A 205 -18.29 20.89 -3.79
C LYS A 205 -16.78 20.85 -3.57
N LEU A 206 -16.28 21.46 -2.48
CA LEU A 206 -14.87 21.39 -2.09
C LEU A 206 -14.45 19.94 -1.79
N LEU A 207 -15.25 19.21 -0.99
CA LEU A 207 -14.98 17.81 -0.67
C LEU A 207 -15.01 16.92 -1.92
N ARG A 208 -15.96 17.15 -2.85
CA ARG A 208 -15.97 16.47 -4.17
C ARG A 208 -14.75 16.81 -5.03
N GLY A 209 -14.14 17.98 -4.83
CA GLY A 209 -12.90 18.36 -5.49
C GLY A 209 -11.77 17.37 -5.21
N PHE A 210 -11.58 17.00 -3.94
CA PHE A 210 -10.64 15.95 -3.54
C PHE A 210 -10.99 14.58 -4.12
N SER A 211 -12.28 14.20 -4.13
CA SER A 211 -12.71 12.94 -4.75
C SER A 211 -12.36 12.87 -6.25
N ARG A 212 -12.29 14.01 -6.94
CA ARG A 212 -11.92 14.02 -8.36
C ARG A 212 -10.47 13.59 -8.62
N PHE A 213 -9.56 13.92 -7.71
CA PHE A 213 -8.19 13.42 -7.78
C PHE A 213 -8.13 11.89 -7.63
N ILE A 214 -8.98 11.34 -6.75
CA ILE A 214 -9.13 9.89 -6.57
C ILE A 214 -9.72 9.25 -7.84
N ASP A 215 -10.82 9.78 -8.37
CA ASP A 215 -11.51 9.24 -9.55
C ASP A 215 -10.64 9.19 -10.81
N LYS A 216 -9.71 10.15 -10.95
CA LYS A 216 -8.80 10.25 -12.09
C LYS A 216 -7.54 9.39 -11.91
N ASP A 217 -7.43 8.65 -10.81
CA ASP A 217 -6.27 7.81 -10.48
C ASP A 217 -4.94 8.59 -10.40
N ILE A 218 -5.02 9.91 -10.16
CA ILE A 218 -3.84 10.77 -10.07
C ILE A 218 -3.25 10.60 -8.68
N SER A 219 -2.11 9.90 -8.60
CA SER A 219 -1.44 9.57 -7.32
C SER A 219 -2.34 8.76 -6.36
N ASN A 220 -3.20 7.89 -6.89
CA ASN A 220 -4.08 7.03 -6.10
C ASN A 220 -3.34 5.75 -5.66
N TYR A 221 -2.41 5.93 -4.73
CA TYR A 221 -1.74 4.86 -4.00
C TYR A 221 -2.29 4.79 -2.56
N ASP A 222 -2.22 3.63 -1.92
CA ASP A 222 -2.60 3.47 -0.50
C ASP A 222 -1.62 4.14 0.46
N SER A 223 -1.96 4.24 1.76
CA SER A 223 -1.14 4.94 2.75
C SER A 223 0.26 4.35 2.92
N PHE A 224 0.40 3.04 2.76
CA PHE A 224 1.69 2.38 2.90
C PHE A 224 2.56 2.66 1.67
N HIS A 225 2.02 2.58 0.45
CA HIS A 225 2.75 3.05 -0.73
C HIS A 225 3.04 4.55 -0.68
N ALA A 226 2.15 5.34 -0.09
CA ALA A 226 2.38 6.77 0.13
C ALA A 226 3.66 7.03 0.92
N LEU A 227 4.13 6.09 1.77
CA LEU A 227 5.41 6.23 2.47
C LEU A 227 6.61 6.36 1.51
N ASN A 228 6.46 5.90 0.26
CA ASN A 228 7.44 6.05 -0.81
C ASN A 228 7.26 7.35 -1.64
N TYR A 229 6.40 8.27 -1.21
CA TYR A 229 6.16 9.57 -1.84
C TYR A 229 6.23 10.73 -0.83
N ASP A 230 6.46 11.94 -1.33
CA ASP A 230 6.53 13.18 -0.54
C ASP A 230 5.16 13.70 -0.09
N HIS A 231 4.06 13.11 -0.57
CA HIS A 231 2.70 13.46 -0.20
C HIS A 231 1.88 12.23 0.31
N PRO A 232 0.94 12.40 1.26
CA PRO A 232 0.04 11.33 1.69
C PRO A 232 -0.98 10.96 0.61
N SER A 233 -1.62 9.80 0.74
CA SER A 233 -2.72 9.43 -0.15
C SER A 233 -3.88 10.43 -0.02
N TRP A 234 -4.66 10.61 -1.09
CA TRP A 234 -5.83 11.49 -1.06
C TRP A 234 -6.87 11.08 0.00
N LYS A 235 -7.00 9.77 0.27
CA LYS A 235 -7.88 9.24 1.31
C LYS A 235 -7.40 9.62 2.70
N ASP A 236 -6.08 9.58 2.94
CA ASP A 236 -5.51 10.06 4.21
C ASP A 236 -5.71 11.56 4.36
N ARG A 237 -5.48 12.36 3.30
CA ARG A 237 -5.69 13.81 3.30
C ARG A 237 -7.15 14.15 3.63
N LEU A 238 -8.11 13.47 2.99
CA LEU A 238 -9.55 13.61 3.26
C LEU A 238 -9.94 13.26 4.69
N ALA A 239 -9.31 12.24 5.31
CA ALA A 239 -9.59 11.88 6.70
C ALA A 239 -9.27 13.01 7.70
N TYR A 240 -8.36 13.94 7.37
CA TYR A 240 -8.06 15.12 8.19
C TYR A 240 -8.95 16.33 7.90
N ILE A 241 -9.51 16.42 6.70
CA ILE A 241 -10.26 17.60 6.25
C ILE A 241 -11.75 17.43 6.50
N ASP A 242 -12.29 16.24 6.18
CA ASP A 242 -13.70 15.93 6.36
C ASP A 242 -13.93 15.29 7.73
N GLU A 243 -13.93 16.12 8.79
CA GLU A 243 -14.15 15.65 10.16
C GLU A 243 -15.44 14.82 10.28
N ARG A 244 -16.48 15.14 9.48
CA ARG A 244 -17.78 14.45 9.51
C ARG A 244 -17.72 13.03 8.95
N GLN A 245 -16.81 12.74 8.03
CA GLN A 245 -16.63 11.43 7.42
C GLN A 245 -15.22 10.86 7.66
N SER A 246 -14.50 11.40 8.66
CA SER A 246 -13.13 10.98 8.97
C SER A 246 -12.99 9.48 9.24
N GLU A 247 -14.02 8.86 9.84
CA GLU A 247 -14.14 7.41 10.03
C GLU A 247 -14.25 6.66 8.69
N LEU A 248 -15.06 7.15 7.75
CA LEU A 248 -15.20 6.57 6.41
C LEU A 248 -13.88 6.63 5.64
N TRP A 249 -13.24 7.79 5.59
CA TRP A 249 -11.96 7.96 4.90
C TRP A 249 -10.85 7.13 5.54
N SER A 250 -10.81 7.08 6.87
CA SER A 250 -9.88 6.20 7.61
C SER A 250 -10.12 4.72 7.30
N ALA A 251 -11.38 4.29 7.20
CA ALA A 251 -11.69 2.90 6.87
C ALA A 251 -11.37 2.56 5.41
N MET A 252 -11.57 3.49 4.46
CA MET A 252 -11.16 3.28 3.07
C MET A 252 -9.63 3.15 2.95
N SER A 253 -8.88 4.01 3.64
CA SER A 253 -7.42 3.92 3.76
C SER A 253 -6.99 2.58 4.39
N ALA A 254 -7.64 2.17 5.48
CA ALA A 254 -7.39 0.87 6.11
C ALA A 254 -7.71 -0.30 5.18
N PHE A 255 -8.76 -0.23 4.36
CA PHE A 255 -9.08 -1.25 3.39
C PHE A 255 -7.97 -1.41 2.35
N ASP A 256 -7.50 -0.31 1.76
CA ASP A 256 -6.44 -0.35 0.74
C ASP A 256 -5.12 -0.87 1.32
N ASN A 257 -4.74 -0.40 2.50
CA ASN A 257 -3.58 -0.92 3.23
C ASN A 257 -3.71 -2.43 3.47
N GLY A 258 -4.92 -2.89 3.86
CA GLY A 258 -5.22 -4.31 4.03
C GLY A 258 -4.99 -5.12 2.76
N VAL A 259 -5.44 -4.61 1.61
CA VAL A 259 -5.22 -5.24 0.30
C VAL A 259 -3.74 -5.31 -0.04
N LEU A 260 -2.99 -4.23 0.17
CA LEU A 260 -1.56 -4.23 -0.07
C LEU A 260 -0.83 -5.23 0.84
N PHE A 261 -1.14 -5.22 2.14
CA PHE A 261 -0.53 -6.13 3.09
C PHE A 261 -0.86 -7.58 2.74
N LEU A 262 -2.06 -7.86 2.26
CA LEU A 262 -2.42 -9.18 1.76
C LEU A 262 -1.58 -9.56 0.52
N MET A 263 -1.39 -8.65 -0.44
CA MET A 263 -0.58 -8.88 -1.65
C MET A 263 0.92 -9.03 -1.36
N THR A 264 1.41 -8.34 -0.34
CA THR A 264 2.81 -8.35 0.11
C THR A 264 3.05 -9.35 1.22
N GLU A 265 2.14 -10.32 1.40
CA GLU A 265 2.43 -11.46 2.24
C GLU A 265 2.56 -11.02 3.72
N GLN A 266 1.76 -10.06 4.20
CA GLN A 266 1.80 -9.42 5.55
C GLN A 266 0.47 -9.54 6.31
N TYR A 267 0.07 -10.75 6.70
CA TYR A 267 -1.30 -10.99 7.16
C TYR A 267 -1.69 -10.44 8.51
N SER A 268 -0.77 -10.43 9.47
CA SER A 268 -1.03 -9.80 10.76
C SER A 268 -1.36 -8.30 10.59
N SER A 269 -0.70 -7.62 9.64
CA SER A 269 -0.99 -6.22 9.27
C SER A 269 -2.31 -6.12 8.50
N ALA A 270 -2.55 -6.99 7.51
CA ALA A 270 -3.80 -7.00 6.74
C ALA A 270 -5.03 -7.24 7.63
N ALA A 271 -4.93 -8.18 8.58
CA ALA A 271 -6.02 -8.52 9.49
C ALA A 271 -6.39 -7.33 10.38
N ARG A 272 -5.39 -6.60 10.91
CA ARG A 272 -5.64 -5.36 11.67
C ARG A 272 -6.33 -4.29 10.82
N ALA A 273 -5.91 -4.14 9.58
CA ALA A 273 -6.49 -3.18 8.65
C ALA A 273 -7.96 -3.52 8.37
N PHE A 274 -8.26 -4.76 7.97
CA PHE A 274 -9.64 -5.19 7.70
C PHE A 274 -10.51 -5.25 8.96
N ARG A 275 -9.97 -5.61 10.14
CA ARG A 275 -10.70 -5.53 11.42
C ARG A 275 -11.19 -4.12 11.70
N THR A 276 -10.37 -3.11 11.40
CA THR A 276 -10.77 -1.70 11.53
C THR A 276 -11.99 -1.44 10.64
N VAL A 277 -11.94 -1.85 9.36
CA VAL A 277 -13.06 -1.68 8.43
C VAL A 277 -14.32 -2.40 8.89
N THR A 278 -14.23 -3.67 9.31
CA THR A 278 -15.40 -4.44 9.75
C THR A 278 -16.01 -3.93 11.05
N ARG A 279 -15.21 -3.26 11.91
CA ARG A 279 -15.70 -2.65 13.14
C ARG A 279 -16.50 -1.37 12.84
N GLU A 280 -15.95 -0.49 12.01
CA GLU A 280 -16.62 0.76 11.64
C GLU A 280 -17.78 0.52 10.66
N PHE A 281 -17.64 -0.45 9.75
CA PHE A 281 -18.59 -0.78 8.68
C PHE A 281 -18.92 -2.28 8.68
N PRO A 282 -19.70 -2.79 9.66
CA PRO A 282 -20.02 -4.22 9.76
C PRO A 282 -20.83 -4.78 8.59
N GLY A 283 -21.42 -3.92 7.75
CA GLY A 283 -22.11 -4.31 6.52
C GLY A 283 -21.22 -4.44 5.28
N ALA A 284 -19.92 -4.12 5.36
CA ALA A 284 -18.98 -4.19 4.25
C ALA A 284 -18.55 -5.65 4.02
N HIS A 285 -19.25 -6.35 3.13
CA HIS A 285 -19.03 -7.78 2.87
C HIS A 285 -17.66 -8.06 2.23
N GLU A 286 -17.11 -7.12 1.47
CA GLU A 286 -15.76 -7.19 0.91
C GLU A 286 -14.69 -7.17 2.00
N ALA A 287 -14.89 -6.35 3.04
CA ALA A 287 -13.98 -6.29 4.19
C ALA A 287 -14.00 -7.61 4.99
N TRP A 288 -15.18 -8.19 5.19
CA TRP A 288 -15.32 -9.52 5.80
C TRP A 288 -14.70 -10.63 4.96
N ALA A 289 -14.89 -10.59 3.63
CA ALA A 289 -14.30 -11.58 2.73
C ALA A 289 -12.77 -11.51 2.76
N ASN A 290 -12.21 -10.30 2.74
CA ASN A 290 -10.76 -10.09 2.81
C ASN A 290 -10.20 -10.42 4.20
N LEU A 291 -10.92 -10.12 5.29
CA LEU A 291 -10.53 -10.50 6.64
C LEU A 291 -10.48 -12.02 6.79
N GLY A 292 -11.52 -12.72 6.34
CA GLY A 292 -11.60 -14.17 6.40
C GLY A 292 -10.56 -14.86 5.52
N TYR A 293 -10.30 -14.31 4.33
CA TYR A 293 -9.18 -14.76 3.50
C TYR A 293 -7.84 -14.52 4.20
N THR A 294 -7.61 -13.34 4.78
CA THR A 294 -6.38 -13.03 5.52
C THR A 294 -6.11 -14.04 6.63
N TYR A 295 -7.11 -14.36 7.45
CA TYR A 295 -6.96 -15.38 8.49
C TYR A 295 -6.71 -16.78 7.94
N LEU A 296 -7.42 -17.16 6.87
CA LEU A 296 -7.20 -18.46 6.23
C LEU A 296 -5.76 -18.56 5.75
N MET A 297 -5.27 -17.50 5.13
CA MET A 297 -3.91 -17.48 4.63
C MET A 297 -2.88 -17.45 5.76
N GLN A 298 -3.15 -16.73 6.85
CA GLN A 298 -2.33 -16.75 8.07
C GLN A 298 -2.29 -18.13 8.73
N TYR A 299 -3.42 -18.84 8.74
CA TYR A 299 -3.50 -20.24 9.20
C TYR A 299 -2.66 -21.15 8.32
N CYS A 300 -2.83 -21.06 7.00
CA CYS A 300 -2.12 -21.92 6.07
C CYS A 300 -0.60 -21.67 6.03
N ASP A 301 -0.14 -20.45 6.34
CA ASP A 301 1.29 -20.13 6.46
C ASP A 301 1.95 -20.76 7.67
N ALA A 302 1.18 -21.01 8.73
CA ALA A 302 1.68 -21.65 9.93
C ALA A 302 1.86 -23.17 9.77
N LEU A 303 1.32 -23.75 8.70
CA LEU A 303 1.42 -25.17 8.40
C LEU A 303 2.80 -25.49 7.84
N ASP A 304 3.48 -26.48 8.42
CA ASP A 304 4.70 -27.02 7.85
C ASP A 304 4.42 -28.17 6.85
N ALA A 305 5.48 -28.73 6.29
CA ALA A 305 5.36 -29.81 5.32
C ALA A 305 4.65 -31.05 5.89
N ASP A 306 4.78 -31.32 7.20
CA ASP A 306 4.13 -32.46 7.86
C ASP A 306 2.64 -32.20 8.04
N ASP A 307 2.25 -30.99 8.45
CA ASP A 307 0.86 -30.58 8.53
C ASP A 307 0.16 -30.67 7.16
N VAL A 308 0.76 -30.05 6.14
CA VAL A 308 0.20 -30.06 4.77
C VAL A 308 0.10 -31.49 4.23
N ARG A 309 1.09 -32.35 4.52
CA ARG A 309 1.06 -33.78 4.16
C ARG A 309 -0.10 -34.51 4.84
N SER A 310 -0.41 -34.18 6.09
CA SER A 310 -1.47 -34.84 6.87
C SER A 310 -2.87 -34.66 6.27
N PHE A 311 -3.15 -33.53 5.62
CA PHE A 311 -4.42 -33.30 4.93
C PHE A 311 -4.56 -34.21 3.70
N ASN A 312 -3.45 -34.63 3.09
CA ASN A 312 -3.40 -35.47 1.90
C ASN A 312 -4.31 -34.93 0.79
N VAL A 313 -4.02 -33.71 0.35
CA VAL A 313 -4.72 -33.01 -0.74
C VAL A 313 -3.72 -32.60 -1.82
N GLY A 314 -4.24 -32.30 -3.01
CA GLY A 314 -3.47 -31.72 -4.10
C GLY A 314 -2.97 -30.30 -3.78
N HIS A 315 -2.02 -29.80 -4.57
CA HIS A 315 -1.48 -28.45 -4.45
C HIS A 315 -2.57 -27.41 -4.70
N LEU A 316 -2.96 -26.71 -3.64
CA LEU A 316 -3.92 -25.62 -3.69
C LEU A 316 -3.26 -24.38 -4.29
N LEU A 317 -4.01 -23.61 -5.08
CA LEU A 317 -3.59 -22.31 -5.56
C LEU A 317 -4.35 -21.23 -4.79
N VAL A 318 -3.70 -20.70 -3.76
CA VAL A 318 -4.15 -19.52 -3.00
C VAL A 318 -3.03 -18.48 -3.00
N GLY A 319 -3.36 -17.21 -2.74
CA GLY A 319 -2.36 -16.13 -2.65
C GLY A 319 -1.46 -16.29 -1.41
N GLY A 320 -0.18 -15.95 -1.56
CA GLY A 320 0.94 -16.14 -0.61
C GLY A 320 1.06 -15.17 0.57
N PHE A 321 1.87 -15.52 1.60
CA PHE A 321 1.60 -15.43 3.04
C PHE A 321 2.50 -14.61 4.03
N TYR A 322 2.18 -14.29 5.32
CA TYR A 322 3.14 -14.27 6.52
C TYR A 322 2.45 -14.35 7.92
N ARG A 323 3.26 -14.80 8.91
CA ARG A 323 3.10 -15.40 10.27
C ARG A 323 3.19 -14.45 11.50
N ARG A 324 3.08 -15.06 12.69
CA ARG A 324 3.05 -14.60 14.11
C ARG A 324 4.41 -14.67 14.86
N PRO A 325 4.53 -14.13 16.11
CA PRO A 325 5.80 -13.92 16.80
C PRO A 325 6.43 -15.17 17.44
N THR A 326 7.76 -15.18 17.55
CA THR A 326 8.62 -16.25 18.11
C THR A 326 8.28 -16.64 19.56
N SER A 327 7.70 -15.75 20.39
CA SER A 327 7.30 -16.07 21.77
C SER A 327 6.08 -16.99 21.88
N LEU A 328 5.31 -17.16 20.80
CA LEU A 328 4.21 -18.14 20.67
C LEU A 328 4.60 -19.35 19.82
N GLU A 329 5.78 -19.33 19.20
CA GLU A 329 6.23 -20.36 18.26
C GLU A 329 6.54 -21.70 18.95
N ALA A 330 6.88 -21.65 20.23
CA ALA A 330 7.05 -22.83 21.07
C ALA A 330 5.71 -23.41 21.59
N GLU A 331 4.59 -22.69 21.45
CA GLU A 331 3.25 -23.15 21.87
C GLU A 331 2.31 -23.47 20.70
N VAL A 332 2.53 -22.92 19.48
CA VAL A 332 1.62 -23.10 18.33
C VAL A 332 2.30 -23.10 16.94
N ARG A 333 3.30 -23.97 16.71
CA ARG A 333 3.65 -24.38 15.34
C ARG A 333 2.67 -25.46 14.89
N GLY A 334 2.09 -25.29 13.68
CA GLY A 334 1.17 -26.23 13.07
C GLY A 334 -0.30 -25.81 13.12
N ILE A 335 -1.19 -26.79 13.27
CA ILE A 335 -2.64 -26.60 13.15
C ILE A 335 -3.20 -25.70 14.26
N ASP A 336 -3.52 -24.45 13.92
CA ASP A 336 -4.24 -23.51 14.79
C ASP A 336 -5.76 -23.55 14.52
N GLU A 337 -6.50 -24.18 15.42
CA GLU A 337 -7.94 -24.30 15.30
C GLU A 337 -8.70 -22.98 15.50
N GLU A 338 -8.22 -22.09 16.37
CA GLU A 338 -8.87 -20.81 16.64
C GLU A 338 -8.81 -19.89 15.42
N LEU A 339 -7.61 -19.75 14.84
CA LEU A 339 -7.40 -18.94 13.63
C LEU A 339 -8.18 -19.50 12.43
N TRP A 340 -8.30 -20.83 12.33
CA TRP A 340 -9.15 -21.45 11.32
C TRP A 340 -10.64 -21.10 11.52
N TRP A 341 -11.13 -21.11 12.76
CA TRP A 341 -12.51 -20.69 13.06
C TRP A 341 -12.75 -19.21 12.80
N ASP A 342 -11.78 -18.34 13.09
CA ASP A 342 -11.82 -16.93 12.73
C ASP A 342 -11.95 -16.73 11.22
N ALA A 343 -11.18 -17.48 10.43
CA ALA A 343 -11.26 -17.47 8.97
C ALA A 343 -12.65 -17.90 8.46
N VAL A 344 -13.14 -19.05 8.93
CA VAL A 344 -14.45 -19.57 8.55
C VAL A 344 -15.58 -18.64 8.99
N GLY A 345 -15.48 -18.05 10.18
CA GLY A 345 -16.45 -17.11 10.72
C GLY A 345 -16.57 -15.85 9.86
N ALA A 346 -15.45 -15.19 9.55
CA ALA A 346 -15.43 -13.99 8.72
C ALA A 346 -15.91 -14.26 7.28
N LEU A 347 -15.51 -15.37 6.66
CA LEU A 347 -15.99 -15.75 5.32
C LEU A 347 -17.49 -16.07 5.31
N LYS A 348 -18.01 -16.73 6.36
CA LYS A 348 -19.46 -16.96 6.50
C LYS A 348 -20.22 -15.65 6.69
N GLU A 349 -19.67 -14.70 7.43
CA GLU A 349 -20.29 -13.38 7.58
C GLU A 349 -20.33 -12.61 6.26
N ALA A 350 -19.25 -12.67 5.46
CA ALA A 350 -19.24 -12.12 4.10
C ALA A 350 -20.36 -12.72 3.24
N LEU A 351 -20.54 -14.05 3.28
CA LEU A 351 -21.61 -14.74 2.55
C LEU A 351 -23.01 -14.50 3.11
N ARG A 352 -23.14 -14.22 4.42
CA ARG A 352 -24.40 -13.81 5.03
C ARG A 352 -24.86 -12.45 4.48
N LEU A 353 -23.91 -11.54 4.27
CA LEU A 353 -24.16 -10.21 3.71
C LEU A 353 -24.34 -10.24 2.20
N ASN A 354 -23.55 -11.04 1.48
CA ASN A 354 -23.67 -11.25 0.03
C ASN A 354 -23.42 -12.74 -0.34
N PRO A 355 -24.48 -13.52 -0.60
CA PRO A 355 -24.38 -14.97 -0.87
C PRO A 355 -23.65 -15.35 -2.17
N ASP A 356 -23.48 -14.40 -3.10
CA ASP A 356 -22.96 -14.66 -4.45
C ASP A 356 -21.46 -14.34 -4.59
N LEU A 357 -20.74 -14.14 -3.48
CA LEU A 357 -19.30 -13.88 -3.50
C LEU A 357 -18.50 -15.14 -3.89
N THR A 358 -18.10 -15.20 -5.16
CA THR A 358 -17.30 -16.30 -5.73
C THR A 358 -16.08 -16.65 -4.89
N LEU A 359 -15.27 -15.64 -4.53
CA LEU A 359 -14.01 -15.84 -3.80
C LEU A 359 -14.23 -16.23 -2.34
N ALA A 360 -15.27 -15.70 -1.67
CA ALA A 360 -15.58 -16.11 -0.30
C ALA A 360 -15.98 -17.59 -0.24
N LYS A 361 -16.74 -18.08 -1.22
CA LYS A 361 -17.05 -19.52 -1.37
C LYS A 361 -15.79 -20.33 -1.65
N ALA A 362 -14.97 -19.91 -2.62
CA ALA A 362 -13.73 -20.63 -2.94
C ALA A 362 -12.82 -20.78 -1.70
N ASN A 363 -12.66 -19.70 -0.94
CA ASN A 363 -11.85 -19.68 0.28
C ASN A 363 -12.44 -20.56 1.39
N LEU A 364 -13.76 -20.59 1.58
CA LEU A 364 -14.37 -21.54 2.53
C LEU A 364 -14.11 -22.99 2.12
N GLY A 365 -14.22 -23.32 0.84
CA GLY A 365 -13.93 -24.68 0.41
C GLY A 365 -12.47 -25.07 0.62
N VAL A 366 -11.53 -24.15 0.40
CA VAL A 366 -10.11 -24.34 0.78
C VAL A 366 -9.96 -24.55 2.28
N ALA A 367 -10.63 -23.72 3.11
CA ALA A 367 -10.59 -23.86 4.56
C ALA A 367 -11.06 -25.26 5.01
N TYR A 368 -12.11 -25.81 4.40
CA TYR A 368 -12.58 -27.16 4.72
C TYR A 368 -11.65 -28.28 4.22
N LEU A 369 -10.88 -28.07 3.14
CA LEU A 369 -9.82 -29.01 2.75
C LEU A 369 -8.65 -29.05 3.75
N LEU A 370 -8.41 -27.95 4.45
CA LEU A 370 -7.33 -27.78 5.41
C LEU A 370 -7.85 -27.70 6.86
N ARG A 371 -9.00 -28.31 7.14
CA ARG A 371 -9.64 -28.22 8.45
C ARG A 371 -8.81 -28.93 9.54
N PRO A 372 -8.59 -28.32 10.73
CA PRO A 372 -7.80 -28.88 11.83
C PRO A 372 -8.08 -30.34 12.18
N ALA A 373 -9.36 -30.72 12.28
CA ALA A 373 -9.77 -32.08 12.60
C ALA A 373 -9.81 -33.03 11.37
N GLY A 374 -9.03 -32.71 10.33
CA GLY A 374 -9.00 -33.41 9.05
C GLY A 374 -9.96 -32.81 8.02
N LYS A 375 -9.60 -33.00 6.74
CA LYS A 375 -10.34 -32.47 5.58
C LYS A 375 -11.82 -32.86 5.62
N ASP A 376 -12.70 -31.89 5.44
CA ASP A 376 -14.13 -32.09 5.21
C ASP A 376 -14.42 -31.94 3.71
N VAL A 377 -14.31 -33.07 3.00
CA VAL A 377 -14.47 -33.10 1.54
C VAL A 377 -15.90 -32.71 1.12
N GLY A 378 -16.92 -33.00 1.95
CA GLY A 378 -18.31 -32.69 1.63
C GLY A 378 -18.54 -31.18 1.60
N GLN A 379 -18.12 -30.48 2.66
CA GLN A 379 -18.20 -29.01 2.71
C GLN A 379 -17.30 -28.37 1.65
N ALA A 380 -16.09 -28.90 1.45
CA ALA A 380 -15.17 -28.38 0.43
C ALA A 380 -15.78 -28.43 -0.97
N LEU A 381 -16.35 -29.58 -1.37
CA LEU A 381 -17.02 -29.74 -2.66
C LEU A 381 -18.19 -28.77 -2.80
N GLN A 382 -19.06 -28.68 -1.80
CA GLN A 382 -20.22 -27.79 -1.83
C GLN A 382 -19.81 -26.35 -2.15
N TYR A 383 -18.81 -25.81 -1.44
CA TYR A 383 -18.38 -24.43 -1.64
C TYR A 383 -17.59 -24.21 -2.93
N LEU A 384 -16.69 -25.13 -3.28
CA LEU A 384 -15.82 -24.97 -4.46
C LEU A 384 -16.55 -25.24 -5.78
N GLU A 385 -17.52 -26.14 -5.83
CA GLU A 385 -18.38 -26.32 -7.02
C GLU A 385 -19.26 -25.09 -7.25
N ASP A 386 -19.84 -24.54 -6.17
CA ASP A 386 -20.58 -23.29 -6.23
C ASP A 386 -19.69 -22.13 -6.73
N ALA A 387 -18.47 -22.01 -6.20
CA ALA A 387 -17.52 -21.00 -6.63
C ALA A 387 -17.11 -21.18 -8.11
N ALA A 388 -16.80 -22.40 -8.54
CA ALA A 388 -16.46 -22.70 -9.92
C ALA A 388 -17.61 -22.38 -10.90
N ARG A 389 -18.86 -22.58 -10.48
CA ARG A 389 -20.03 -22.18 -11.26
C ARG A 389 -20.16 -20.66 -11.36
N LEU A 390 -20.06 -19.94 -10.24
CA LEU A 390 -20.16 -18.47 -10.22
C LEU A 390 -19.02 -17.82 -11.02
N ALA A 391 -17.81 -18.37 -10.94
CA ALA A 391 -16.62 -17.88 -11.63
C ALA A 391 -16.77 -17.80 -13.16
N GLN A 392 -17.68 -18.58 -13.77
CA GLN A 392 -17.94 -18.53 -15.22
C GLN A 392 -18.64 -17.24 -15.65
N SER A 393 -19.47 -16.67 -14.77
CA SER A 393 -20.24 -15.45 -15.03
C SER A 393 -19.72 -14.23 -14.25
N ASP A 394 -18.79 -14.43 -13.33
CA ASP A 394 -18.20 -13.36 -12.54
C ASP A 394 -17.20 -12.53 -13.37
N ALA A 395 -17.70 -11.41 -13.89
CA ALA A 395 -16.92 -10.46 -14.69
C ALA A 395 -15.83 -9.74 -13.88
N SER A 396 -15.92 -9.76 -12.54
CA SER A 396 -14.91 -9.13 -11.69
C SER A 396 -13.62 -9.94 -11.60
N LEU A 397 -13.65 -11.25 -11.87
CA LEU A 397 -12.45 -12.07 -11.77
C LEU A 397 -11.54 -11.88 -12.99
N ASP A 398 -10.23 -11.86 -12.77
CA ASP A 398 -9.28 -12.10 -13.84
C ASP A 398 -9.17 -13.60 -14.15
N ALA A 399 -8.54 -13.97 -15.26
CA ALA A 399 -8.46 -15.38 -15.65
C ALA A 399 -7.46 -16.21 -14.80
N THR A 400 -6.47 -15.61 -14.14
CA THR A 400 -5.61 -16.31 -13.17
C THR A 400 -6.42 -16.71 -11.96
N THR A 401 -7.22 -15.77 -11.44
CA THR A 401 -8.11 -16.01 -10.31
C THR A 401 -9.18 -17.06 -10.65
N ARG A 402 -9.77 -17.00 -11.85
CA ARG A 402 -10.67 -18.08 -12.33
C ARG A 402 -9.97 -19.44 -12.41
N ALA A 403 -8.75 -19.50 -12.93
CA ALA A 403 -7.98 -20.73 -13.00
C ALA A 403 -7.68 -21.29 -11.60
N ALA A 404 -7.38 -20.43 -10.62
CA ALA A 404 -7.19 -20.82 -9.22
C ALA A 404 -8.45 -21.44 -8.59
N VAL A 405 -9.62 -20.85 -8.82
CA VAL A 405 -10.91 -21.43 -8.37
C VAL A 405 -11.11 -22.83 -8.95
N LEU A 406 -10.88 -23.00 -10.27
CA LEU A 406 -11.00 -24.30 -10.95
C LEU A 406 -9.97 -25.32 -10.46
N ILE A 407 -8.73 -24.91 -10.18
CA ILE A 407 -7.71 -25.78 -9.60
C ILE A 407 -8.15 -26.25 -8.21
N ASN A 408 -8.56 -25.33 -7.33
CA ASN A 408 -8.96 -25.70 -5.97
C ASN A 408 -10.20 -26.60 -5.97
N ALA A 409 -11.15 -26.36 -6.87
CA ALA A 409 -12.31 -27.23 -7.07
C ALA A 409 -11.91 -28.62 -7.60
N GLY A 410 -10.98 -28.69 -8.55
CA GLY A 410 -10.38 -29.96 -9.00
C GLY A 410 -9.67 -30.72 -7.87
N VAL A 411 -8.98 -30.01 -6.97
CA VAL A 411 -8.36 -30.61 -5.78
C VAL A 411 -9.43 -31.20 -4.83
N ALA A 412 -10.54 -30.49 -4.60
CA ALA A 412 -11.65 -31.02 -3.77
C ALA A 412 -12.28 -32.27 -4.39
N VAL A 413 -12.50 -32.27 -5.70
CA VAL A 413 -13.01 -33.43 -6.45
C VAL A 413 -12.06 -34.62 -6.39
N GLY A 414 -10.76 -34.37 -6.52
CA GLY A 414 -9.71 -35.39 -6.36
C GLY A 414 -9.69 -35.96 -4.94
N ALA A 415 -9.81 -35.12 -3.91
CA ALA A 415 -9.89 -35.54 -2.52
C ALA A 415 -11.15 -36.37 -2.21
N GLY A 416 -12.23 -36.19 -2.99
CA GLY A 416 -13.43 -37.04 -2.97
C GLY A 416 -13.31 -38.36 -3.74
N GLY A 417 -12.16 -38.63 -4.35
CA GLY A 417 -11.86 -39.88 -5.06
C GLY A 417 -12.28 -39.92 -6.53
N THR A 418 -12.78 -38.81 -7.11
CA THR A 418 -13.24 -38.79 -8.51
C THR A 418 -12.18 -38.20 -9.45
N LEU A 419 -11.11 -38.96 -9.67
CA LEU A 419 -9.91 -38.49 -10.39
C LEU A 419 -10.18 -37.97 -11.81
N SER A 420 -11.11 -38.58 -12.56
CA SER A 420 -11.43 -38.14 -13.93
C SER A 420 -12.08 -36.76 -13.99
N GLN A 421 -12.95 -36.44 -13.03
CA GLN A 421 -13.58 -35.12 -12.92
C GLN A 421 -12.57 -34.07 -12.45
N ALA A 422 -11.65 -34.42 -11.55
CA ALA A 422 -10.56 -33.54 -11.15
C ALA A 422 -9.67 -33.17 -12.35
N THR A 423 -9.29 -34.14 -13.19
CA THR A 423 -8.55 -33.89 -14.43
C THR A 423 -9.30 -32.95 -15.37
N ALA A 424 -10.62 -33.13 -15.54
CA ALA A 424 -11.42 -32.24 -16.37
C ALA A 424 -11.43 -30.78 -15.86
N GLN A 425 -11.44 -30.58 -14.54
CA GLN A 425 -11.32 -29.26 -13.95
C GLN A 425 -9.94 -28.62 -14.19
N PHE A 426 -8.87 -29.41 -14.08
CA PHE A 426 -7.51 -28.95 -14.37
C PHE A 426 -7.33 -28.58 -15.85
N ASP A 427 -7.93 -29.33 -16.76
CA ASP A 427 -7.90 -29.01 -18.20
C ASP A 427 -8.64 -27.69 -18.50
N GLN A 428 -9.78 -27.45 -17.83
CA GLN A 428 -10.49 -26.16 -17.92
C GLN A 428 -9.66 -25.01 -17.34
N ALA A 429 -9.03 -25.21 -16.17
CA ALA A 429 -8.16 -24.22 -15.56
C ALA A 429 -6.98 -23.85 -16.48
N GLU A 430 -6.38 -24.84 -17.15
CA GLU A 430 -5.32 -24.61 -18.12
C GLU A 430 -5.80 -23.79 -19.33
N GLN A 431 -6.98 -24.11 -19.89
CA GLN A 431 -7.56 -23.37 -21.01
C GLN A 431 -7.81 -21.90 -20.65
N VAL A 432 -8.38 -21.65 -19.48
CA VAL A 432 -8.57 -20.30 -18.96
C VAL A 432 -7.23 -19.61 -18.75
N GLY A 433 -6.23 -20.30 -18.18
CA GLY A 433 -4.89 -19.78 -17.98
C GLY A 433 -4.17 -19.40 -19.29
N ARG A 434 -4.33 -20.18 -20.36
CA ARG A 434 -3.74 -19.88 -21.68
C ARG A 434 -4.37 -18.67 -22.36
N SER A 435 -5.64 -18.37 -22.07
CA SER A 435 -6.33 -17.20 -22.62
C SER A 435 -5.75 -15.85 -22.14
N LEU A 436 -4.92 -15.87 -21.08
CA LEU A 436 -4.35 -14.69 -20.42
C LEU A 436 -3.21 -14.01 -21.17
N THR A 437 -2.44 -14.75 -21.97
CA THR A 437 -1.22 -14.20 -22.56
C THR A 437 -1.35 -14.13 -24.08
N ARG A 438 -0.84 -13.04 -24.66
CA ARG A 438 -0.68 -12.92 -26.13
C ARG A 438 0.18 -14.06 -26.70
N SER A 439 0.99 -14.70 -25.86
CA SER A 439 1.83 -15.86 -26.17
C SER A 439 1.15 -17.22 -25.94
N SER A 440 -0.09 -17.26 -25.43
CA SER A 440 -0.80 -18.48 -25.01
C SER A 440 -0.07 -19.34 -23.95
N GLN A 441 0.87 -18.75 -23.21
CA GLN A 441 1.52 -19.32 -22.04
C GLN A 441 0.62 -19.21 -20.80
N VAL A 442 0.69 -20.22 -19.94
CA VAL A 442 0.01 -20.28 -18.64
C VAL A 442 0.85 -19.53 -17.60
N PRO A 443 0.26 -18.73 -16.69
CA PRO A 443 1.00 -18.13 -15.58
C PRO A 443 1.76 -19.17 -14.75
N ALA A 444 2.98 -18.85 -14.32
CA ALA A 444 3.87 -19.83 -13.67
C ALA A 444 3.25 -20.49 -12.43
N ALA A 445 2.50 -19.75 -11.61
CA ALA A 445 1.82 -20.29 -10.42
C ALA A 445 0.71 -21.29 -10.80
N VAL A 446 -0.06 -20.99 -11.85
CA VAL A 446 -1.10 -21.87 -12.41
C VAL A 446 -0.45 -23.12 -12.99
N GLU A 447 0.60 -22.96 -13.80
CA GLU A 447 1.33 -24.08 -14.39
C GLU A 447 1.89 -25.01 -13.32
N THR A 448 2.55 -24.45 -12.30
CA THR A 448 3.19 -25.22 -11.23
C THR A 448 2.16 -26.02 -10.42
N ALA A 449 1.03 -25.41 -10.05
CA ALA A 449 -0.06 -26.10 -9.35
C ALA A 449 -0.68 -27.21 -10.23
N LEU A 450 -0.91 -26.97 -11.52
CA LEU A 450 -1.44 -27.97 -12.45
C LEU A 450 -0.48 -29.16 -12.62
N THR A 451 0.82 -28.89 -12.76
CA THR A 451 1.84 -29.95 -12.89
C THR A 451 1.85 -30.85 -11.66
N TYR A 452 1.86 -30.28 -10.45
CA TYR A 452 1.79 -31.08 -9.21
C TYR A 452 0.51 -31.92 -9.18
N ASN A 453 -0.64 -31.29 -9.39
CA ASN A 453 -1.93 -31.98 -9.23
C ASN A 453 -2.12 -33.10 -10.24
N ARG A 454 -1.62 -32.95 -11.47
CA ARG A 454 -1.61 -34.02 -12.47
C ARG A 454 -0.65 -35.14 -12.08
N ALA A 455 0.55 -34.82 -11.58
CA ALA A 455 1.49 -35.83 -11.07
C ALA A 455 0.87 -36.65 -9.93
N PHE A 456 0.20 -35.97 -9.00
CA PHE A 456 -0.51 -36.56 -7.88
C PHE A 456 -1.61 -37.53 -8.35
N ILE A 457 -2.49 -37.11 -9.26
CA ILE A 457 -3.54 -37.98 -9.80
C ILE A 457 -2.96 -39.20 -10.53
N LEU A 458 -1.91 -39.02 -11.33
CA LEU A 458 -1.28 -40.12 -12.06
C LEU A 458 -0.62 -41.13 -11.12
N ALA A 459 -0.05 -40.66 -10.00
CA ALA A 459 0.51 -41.54 -8.98
C ALA A 459 -0.58 -42.42 -8.34
N GLU A 460 -1.71 -41.81 -7.94
CA GLU A 460 -2.87 -42.54 -7.40
C GLU A 460 -3.53 -43.48 -8.44
N GLY A 461 -3.46 -43.11 -9.73
CA GLY A 461 -3.97 -43.89 -10.86
C GLY A 461 -3.06 -45.03 -11.33
N ASN A 462 -1.98 -45.36 -10.62
CA ASN A 462 -0.96 -46.36 -11.00
C ASN A 462 -0.22 -46.06 -12.32
N GLN A 463 -0.17 -44.79 -12.74
CA GLN A 463 0.58 -44.32 -13.92
C GLN A 463 1.96 -43.78 -13.52
N GLY A 464 2.69 -44.56 -12.71
CA GLY A 464 3.89 -44.10 -11.99
C GLY A 464 4.99 -43.49 -12.86
N ARG A 465 5.22 -43.97 -14.09
CA ARG A 465 6.24 -43.37 -14.97
C ARG A 465 5.90 -41.95 -15.41
N GLN A 466 4.64 -41.69 -15.77
CA GLN A 466 4.20 -40.35 -16.16
C GLN A 466 4.13 -39.42 -14.95
N ALA A 467 3.71 -39.95 -13.79
CA ALA A 467 3.75 -39.20 -12.53
C ALA A 467 5.19 -38.76 -12.19
N LEU A 468 6.16 -39.66 -12.36
CA LEU A 468 7.57 -39.37 -12.10
C LEU A 468 8.07 -38.19 -12.95
N GLU A 469 7.82 -38.21 -14.25
CA GLU A 469 8.22 -37.13 -15.18
C GLU A 469 7.61 -35.77 -14.77
N LEU A 470 6.34 -35.74 -14.36
CA LEU A 470 5.70 -34.50 -13.92
C LEU A 470 6.20 -34.02 -12.56
N PHE A 471 6.51 -34.91 -11.62
CA PHE A 471 7.15 -34.51 -10.36
C PHE A 471 8.53 -33.92 -10.59
N GLU A 472 9.35 -34.50 -11.49
CA GLU A 472 10.65 -33.91 -11.86
C GLU A 472 10.48 -32.52 -12.48
N GLN A 473 9.48 -32.35 -13.36
CA GLN A 473 9.14 -31.06 -13.94
C GLN A 473 8.73 -30.03 -12.87
N TYR A 474 7.90 -30.44 -11.91
CA TYR A 474 7.46 -29.60 -10.80
C TYR A 474 8.66 -29.17 -9.93
N LEU A 475 9.48 -30.12 -9.49
CA LEU A 475 10.63 -29.87 -8.60
C LEU A 475 11.68 -28.95 -9.24
N GLY A 476 11.81 -28.98 -10.58
CA GLY A 476 12.68 -28.09 -11.32
C GLY A 476 12.15 -26.65 -11.50
N LYS A 477 10.85 -26.42 -11.28
CA LYS A 477 10.18 -25.11 -11.47
C LYS A 477 9.75 -24.44 -10.16
N ALA A 478 9.24 -25.22 -9.21
CA ALA A 478 8.71 -24.72 -7.94
C ALA A 478 9.83 -24.17 -7.03
N SER A 479 9.48 -23.23 -6.15
CA SER A 479 10.43 -22.72 -5.15
C SER A 479 10.82 -23.84 -4.17
N PRO A 480 12.13 -24.10 -3.95
CA PRO A 480 12.59 -25.06 -2.94
C PRO A 480 12.25 -24.69 -1.50
N SER A 481 11.79 -23.47 -1.26
CA SER A 481 11.36 -22.98 0.06
C SER A 481 9.88 -23.27 0.36
N SER A 482 9.09 -23.71 -0.63
CA SER A 482 7.67 -24.04 -0.45
C SER A 482 7.50 -25.38 0.25
N ALA A 483 6.57 -25.48 1.20
CA ALA A 483 6.19 -26.77 1.81
C ALA A 483 5.76 -27.81 0.76
N TRP A 484 5.13 -27.37 -0.32
CA TRP A 484 4.73 -28.24 -1.43
C TRP A 484 5.91 -28.86 -2.17
N TRP A 485 7.09 -28.22 -2.15
CA TRP A 485 8.29 -28.78 -2.77
C TRP A 485 8.76 -30.03 -2.04
N ASP A 486 8.80 -29.99 -0.71
CA ASP A 486 9.20 -31.15 0.09
C ASP A 486 8.20 -32.30 -0.06
N ILE A 487 6.89 -31.99 -0.10
CA ILE A 487 5.84 -33.00 -0.31
C ILE A 487 5.97 -33.63 -1.71
N ALA A 488 6.19 -32.81 -2.73
CA ALA A 488 6.42 -33.29 -4.10
C ALA A 488 7.66 -34.17 -4.19
N TYR A 489 8.74 -33.82 -3.47
CA TYR A 489 9.96 -34.60 -3.46
C TYR A 489 9.75 -35.98 -2.81
N ASP A 490 9.03 -36.03 -1.69
CA ASP A 490 8.74 -37.29 -1.02
C ASP A 490 7.89 -38.21 -1.92
N LYS A 491 6.87 -37.64 -2.59
CA LYS A 491 6.05 -38.35 -3.59
C LYS A 491 6.86 -38.80 -4.81
N TYR A 492 7.78 -37.96 -5.27
CA TYR A 492 8.72 -38.31 -6.34
C TYR A 492 9.55 -39.55 -5.97
N VAL A 493 10.13 -39.59 -4.77
CA VAL A 493 10.91 -40.74 -4.29
C VAL A 493 10.04 -41.98 -4.14
N GLU A 494 8.84 -41.84 -3.58
CA GLU A 494 7.86 -42.93 -3.46
C GLU A 494 7.55 -43.57 -4.82
N VAL A 495 7.20 -42.74 -5.81
CA VAL A 495 6.88 -43.17 -7.16
C VAL A 495 8.10 -43.76 -7.87
N ALA A 496 9.29 -43.15 -7.72
CA ALA A 496 10.53 -43.67 -8.30
C ALA A 496 10.82 -45.10 -7.84
N ASN A 497 10.71 -45.33 -6.53
CA ASN A 497 10.90 -46.65 -5.94
C ASN A 497 9.85 -47.65 -6.45
N ALA A 498 8.58 -47.25 -6.53
CA ALA A 498 7.49 -48.10 -7.01
C ALA A 498 7.68 -48.56 -8.47
N VAL A 499 8.29 -47.73 -9.32
CA VAL A 499 8.56 -48.06 -10.74
C VAL A 499 9.97 -48.62 -11.00
N GLY A 500 10.78 -48.80 -9.96
CA GLY A 500 12.15 -49.31 -10.06
C GLY A 500 13.15 -48.33 -10.69
N SER A 501 12.90 -47.01 -10.59
CA SER A 501 13.82 -45.95 -11.03
C SER A 501 14.71 -45.46 -9.89
N THR A 502 15.86 -44.85 -10.21
CA THR A 502 16.74 -44.22 -9.22
C THR A 502 16.37 -42.74 -9.07
N SER A 503 16.01 -42.31 -7.87
CA SER A 503 15.70 -40.90 -7.58
C SER A 503 16.96 -40.07 -7.37
N LEU A 504 16.96 -38.82 -7.84
CA LEU A 504 17.98 -37.84 -7.48
C LEU A 504 17.86 -37.41 -6.00
N SER A 505 18.98 -37.05 -5.37
CA SER A 505 18.99 -36.51 -3.99
C SER A 505 18.32 -35.13 -3.91
N LYS A 506 17.80 -34.74 -2.73
CA LYS A 506 17.22 -33.39 -2.50
C LYS A 506 18.18 -32.30 -2.96
N THR A 507 19.46 -32.39 -2.60
CA THR A 507 20.49 -31.40 -2.96
C THR A 507 20.72 -31.31 -4.46
N ALA A 508 20.61 -32.42 -5.20
CA ALA A 508 20.75 -32.42 -6.65
C ALA A 508 19.51 -31.85 -7.37
N MET A 509 18.33 -31.97 -6.76
CA MET A 509 17.06 -31.43 -7.28
C MET A 509 16.87 -29.94 -6.95
N LYS A 510 17.33 -29.47 -5.79
CA LYS A 510 17.22 -28.06 -5.42
C LYS A 510 18.00 -27.21 -6.42
N ARG A 511 17.29 -26.38 -7.18
CA ARG A 511 17.90 -25.41 -8.08
C ARG A 511 18.75 -24.42 -7.27
N LYS A 512 19.89 -24.01 -7.82
CA LYS A 512 20.58 -22.78 -7.38
C LYS A 512 19.77 -21.56 -7.87
N GLY A 513 18.65 -21.29 -7.21
CA GLY A 513 17.88 -20.07 -7.38
C GLY A 513 18.12 -19.13 -6.20
N THR A 514 18.05 -17.83 -6.44
CA THR A 514 18.08 -16.84 -5.36
C THR A 514 16.72 -16.84 -4.66
N PRO A 515 16.66 -17.00 -3.33
CA PRO A 515 15.41 -16.86 -2.60
C PRO A 515 14.87 -15.43 -2.73
N THR A 516 13.57 -15.30 -2.95
CA THR A 516 12.88 -14.01 -2.85
C THR A 516 12.36 -13.87 -1.43
N TYR A 517 12.74 -12.82 -0.72
CA TYR A 517 12.32 -12.56 0.65
C TYR A 517 11.06 -11.70 0.71
N ARG A 518 10.25 -11.91 1.77
CA ARG A 518 9.09 -11.06 2.09
C ARG A 518 9.58 -9.72 2.62
N ALA A 519 8.82 -8.66 2.35
CA ALA A 519 9.14 -7.33 2.85
C ALA A 519 8.78 -7.20 4.33
N PHE A 520 9.55 -6.41 5.08
CA PHE A 520 9.23 -6.04 6.44
C PHE A 520 8.27 -4.85 6.45
N SER A 521 7.08 -5.03 7.03
CA SER A 521 6.10 -3.96 7.24
C SER A 521 5.80 -3.70 8.72
N SER A 522 6.26 -4.59 9.60
CA SER A 522 5.91 -4.58 11.02
C SER A 522 7.00 -5.21 11.87
N VAL A 523 6.93 -4.92 13.17
CA VAL A 523 7.77 -5.53 14.20
C VAL A 523 6.84 -6.09 15.25
N GLU A 524 6.99 -7.37 15.53
CA GLU A 524 6.29 -8.02 16.62
C GLU A 524 7.13 -7.97 17.90
N LEU A 525 6.46 -7.81 19.02
CA LEU A 525 7.04 -7.57 20.33
C LEU A 525 6.90 -8.81 21.20
N ALA A 526 7.72 -8.90 22.25
CA ALA A 526 7.75 -10.06 23.14
C ALA A 526 6.39 -10.36 23.81
N ASN A 527 5.55 -9.34 24.01
CA ASN A 527 4.21 -9.45 24.60
C ASN A 527 3.13 -9.95 23.60
N GLY A 528 3.50 -10.28 22.36
CA GLY A 528 2.59 -10.74 21.33
C GLY A 528 1.87 -9.62 20.57
N GLU A 529 2.10 -8.36 20.93
CA GLU A 529 1.63 -7.21 20.16
C GLU A 529 2.59 -6.90 19.01
N GLY A 530 2.15 -6.12 18.03
CA GLY A 530 3.01 -5.70 16.93
C GLY A 530 2.76 -4.25 16.53
N VAL A 531 3.79 -3.59 16.01
CA VAL A 531 3.71 -2.22 15.45
C VAL A 531 3.91 -2.33 13.95
N SER A 532 3.04 -1.69 13.16
CA SER A 532 3.19 -1.66 11.69
C SER A 532 3.48 -0.27 11.17
N LEU A 533 4.20 -0.20 10.06
CA LEU A 533 4.27 1.00 9.23
C LEU A 533 2.85 1.40 8.78
N GLY A 534 2.57 2.70 8.78
CA GLY A 534 1.25 3.26 8.45
C GLY A 534 0.23 3.23 9.59
N GLU A 535 0.49 2.54 10.70
CA GLU A 535 -0.40 2.52 11.86
C GLU A 535 -0.52 3.91 12.50
N LYS A 536 -1.72 4.32 12.95
CA LYS A 536 -1.91 5.61 13.64
C LYS A 536 -1.13 5.62 14.95
N ILE A 537 -0.35 6.67 15.21
CA ILE A 537 0.51 6.73 16.41
C ILE A 537 -0.30 6.66 17.71
N GLY A 538 -1.49 7.29 17.76
CA GLY A 538 -2.36 7.22 18.93
C GLY A 538 -2.83 5.79 19.27
N VAL A 539 -3.03 4.93 18.26
CA VAL A 539 -3.39 3.52 18.48
C VAL A 539 -2.20 2.72 19.04
N VAL A 540 -0.98 3.07 18.60
CA VAL A 540 0.25 2.47 19.14
C VAL A 540 0.46 2.91 20.59
N GLU A 541 0.21 4.17 20.93
CA GLU A 541 0.34 4.71 22.29
C GLU A 541 -0.72 4.15 23.25
N GLU A 542 -1.96 3.96 22.79
CA GLU A 542 -3.00 3.29 23.58
C GLU A 542 -2.62 1.84 23.92
N ARG A 543 -1.92 1.17 23.00
CA ARG A 543 -1.51 -0.23 23.13
C ARG A 543 -0.24 -0.40 23.97
N LEU A 544 0.81 0.35 23.64
CA LEU A 544 2.14 0.23 24.26
C LEU A 544 2.35 1.17 25.46
N GLY A 545 1.40 2.07 25.73
CA GLY A 545 1.56 3.14 26.70
C GLY A 545 2.29 4.37 26.14
N VAL A 546 2.61 5.33 27.02
CA VAL A 546 3.29 6.57 26.61
C VAL A 546 4.81 6.36 26.63
N GLY A 547 5.45 6.40 25.46
CA GLY A 547 6.90 6.32 25.32
C GLY A 547 7.63 7.65 25.55
N SER A 548 8.96 7.61 25.57
CA SER A 548 9.81 8.81 25.66
C SER A 548 10.02 9.42 24.28
N SER A 549 9.38 10.56 24.01
CA SER A 549 9.39 11.20 22.68
C SER A 549 10.42 12.33 22.54
N VAL A 550 11.17 12.32 21.44
CA VAL A 550 12.11 13.37 21.06
C VAL A 550 11.68 13.95 19.70
N PRO A 551 11.41 15.26 19.58
CA PRO A 551 11.13 15.89 18.29
C PRO A 551 12.34 15.77 17.35
N LEU A 552 12.10 15.34 16.11
CA LEU A 552 13.17 15.21 15.10
C LEU A 552 13.33 16.44 14.21
N ALA A 553 12.27 17.23 14.05
CA ALA A 553 12.31 18.49 13.29
C ALA A 553 11.50 19.56 14.01
N GLY A 554 12.12 20.72 14.26
CA GLY A 554 11.61 21.75 15.19
C GLY A 554 10.29 22.43 14.79
N ARG A 555 9.73 22.12 13.61
CA ARG A 555 8.45 22.65 13.12
C ARG A 555 7.46 21.58 12.66
N SER A 556 7.80 20.29 12.70
CA SER A 556 6.84 19.23 12.36
C SER A 556 6.42 18.44 13.59
N LYS A 557 5.32 17.69 13.47
CA LYS A 557 4.92 16.71 14.48
C LYS A 557 5.76 15.43 14.43
N LEU A 558 6.83 15.41 13.62
CA LEU A 558 7.70 14.25 13.49
C LEU A 558 8.53 14.07 14.76
N SER A 559 8.37 12.92 15.38
CA SER A 559 9.07 12.56 16.60
C SER A 559 9.58 11.13 16.56
N ARG A 560 10.61 10.88 17.36
CA ARG A 560 11.10 9.54 17.68
C ARG A 560 10.65 9.21 19.10
N THR A 561 9.70 8.30 19.23
CA THR A 561 9.18 7.82 20.51
C THR A 561 9.83 6.49 20.87
N VAL A 562 10.53 6.44 22.01
CA VAL A 562 11.26 5.27 22.50
C VAL A 562 10.42 4.49 23.49
N TYR A 563 10.37 3.17 23.31
CA TYR A 563 9.70 2.20 24.16
C TYR A 563 10.73 1.18 24.65
N ASP A 564 11.51 1.56 25.69
CA ASP A 564 12.66 0.78 26.16
C ASP A 564 12.28 -0.65 26.63
N ASP A 565 11.11 -0.80 27.26
CA ASP A 565 10.59 -2.10 27.72
C ASP A 565 10.31 -3.06 26.56
N HIS A 566 10.05 -2.51 25.38
CA HIS A 566 9.79 -3.26 24.15
C HIS A 566 11.01 -3.32 23.22
N GLY A 567 12.11 -2.64 23.56
CA GLY A 567 13.32 -2.60 22.74
C GLY A 567 13.14 -1.98 21.36
N ILE A 568 12.17 -1.07 21.21
CA ILE A 568 11.90 -0.38 19.95
C ILE A 568 11.84 1.13 20.13
N ALA A 569 12.03 1.84 19.02
CA ALA A 569 11.69 3.25 18.86
C ALA A 569 10.89 3.43 17.57
N VAL A 570 9.83 4.21 17.64
CA VAL A 570 8.94 4.52 16.52
C VAL A 570 9.23 5.93 16.04
N ILE A 571 9.47 6.10 14.74
CA ILE A 571 9.52 7.42 14.12
C ILE A 571 8.16 7.65 13.46
N ALA A 572 7.43 8.67 13.92
CA ALA A 572 6.06 8.92 13.51
C ALA A 572 5.74 10.42 13.50
N SER A 573 4.80 10.80 12.65
CA SER A 573 4.07 12.07 12.76
C SER A 573 2.66 11.78 13.27
N THR A 574 1.72 11.51 12.35
CA THR A 574 0.38 10.99 12.68
C THR A 574 0.28 9.47 12.51
N GLN A 575 1.16 8.91 11.68
CA GLN A 575 1.30 7.48 11.43
C GLN A 575 2.76 7.07 11.63
N VAL A 576 2.97 5.78 11.90
CA VAL A 576 4.29 5.15 11.99
C VAL A 576 4.97 5.17 10.62
N LEU A 577 6.15 5.79 10.54
CA LEU A 577 6.95 5.87 9.30
C LEU A 577 8.16 4.94 9.33
N ALA A 578 8.72 4.67 10.53
CA ALA A 578 9.80 3.72 10.72
C ALA A 578 9.74 3.10 12.13
N ILE A 579 10.22 1.86 12.25
CA ILE A 579 10.33 1.13 13.52
C ILE A 579 11.78 0.70 13.69
N ALA A 580 12.48 1.30 14.64
CA ALA A 580 13.87 1.01 14.94
C ALA A 580 13.98 0.07 16.15
N LEU A 581 14.63 -1.07 15.95
CA LEU A 581 14.96 -2.05 16.98
C LEU A 581 16.26 -1.61 17.67
N LYS A 582 16.20 -1.40 18.99
CA LYS A 582 17.33 -0.88 19.76
C LYS A 582 17.34 -1.38 21.19
N GLY A 583 18.54 -1.68 21.68
CA GLY A 583 18.76 -2.07 23.08
C GLY A 583 18.61 -3.57 23.32
N PRO A 584 18.78 -4.01 24.57
CA PRO A 584 18.85 -5.44 24.92
C PRO A 584 17.52 -6.17 24.78
N ASN A 585 16.40 -5.45 24.81
CA ASN A 585 15.05 -6.01 24.68
C ASN A 585 14.54 -6.04 23.23
N ALA A 586 15.39 -5.64 22.27
CA ALA A 586 14.99 -5.55 20.88
C ALA A 586 14.57 -6.93 20.34
N PRO A 587 13.40 -7.04 19.70
CA PRO A 587 12.97 -8.30 19.12
C PRO A 587 13.87 -8.70 17.95
N SER A 588 13.89 -10.00 17.62
CA SER A 588 14.46 -10.50 16.37
C SER A 588 13.45 -10.33 15.22
N LEU A 589 13.96 -10.21 14.00
CA LEU A 589 13.14 -10.24 12.78
C LEU A 589 13.36 -11.56 12.03
N ASP A 590 12.29 -12.32 11.80
CA ASP A 590 12.37 -13.53 10.99
C ASP A 590 12.56 -13.18 9.50
N ILE A 591 13.53 -13.84 8.86
CA ILE A 591 13.81 -13.70 7.44
C ILE A 591 13.08 -14.82 6.73
N THR A 592 12.05 -14.49 5.96
CA THR A 592 11.17 -15.49 5.34
C THR A 592 11.07 -15.29 3.84
N THR A 593 11.06 -16.41 3.11
CA THR A 593 10.87 -16.39 1.66
C THR A 593 9.41 -16.29 1.28
N VAL A 594 9.12 -15.68 0.13
CA VAL A 594 7.79 -15.61 -0.48
C VAL A 594 7.19 -17.02 -0.68
N GLY A 595 5.88 -17.15 -0.45
CA GLY A 595 5.10 -18.35 -0.81
C GLY A 595 4.67 -19.24 0.36
N LEU A 596 3.67 -20.09 0.11
CA LEU A 596 2.90 -20.77 1.16
C LEU A 596 3.69 -21.79 2.01
N GLY A 597 3.56 -21.72 3.34
CA GLY A 597 4.21 -22.68 4.25
C GLY A 597 5.74 -22.63 4.15
N SER A 598 6.28 -21.48 3.72
CA SER A 598 7.72 -21.31 3.63
C SER A 598 8.32 -21.24 5.02
N SER A 599 9.47 -21.88 5.18
CA SER A 599 10.19 -21.84 6.46
C SER A 599 10.95 -20.52 6.60
N SER A 600 11.12 -20.06 7.84
CA SER A 600 12.09 -19.02 8.17
C SER A 600 13.50 -19.52 7.80
N GLU A 601 14.24 -18.72 7.06
CA GLU A 601 15.65 -18.98 6.71
C GLU A 601 16.59 -18.59 7.86
N GLY A 602 16.08 -17.84 8.85
CA GLY A 602 16.83 -17.41 10.03
C GLY A 602 16.25 -16.14 10.65
N GLN A 603 16.94 -15.63 11.67
CA GLN A 603 16.53 -14.45 12.41
C GLN A 603 17.60 -13.37 12.36
N LEU A 604 17.22 -12.16 11.96
CA LEU A 604 18.06 -10.97 12.07
C LEU A 604 17.89 -10.36 13.46
N SER A 605 19.01 -10.15 14.16
CA SER A 605 19.00 -9.62 15.53
C SER A 605 20.13 -8.63 15.77
N LEU A 606 19.99 -7.78 16.79
CA LEU A 606 21.09 -6.95 17.26
C LEU A 606 22.27 -7.82 17.74
N GLY A 607 23.50 -7.36 17.50
CA GLY A 607 24.72 -8.08 17.83
C GLY A 607 25.19 -9.12 16.79
N MET A 608 24.36 -9.43 15.78
CA MET A 608 24.74 -10.29 14.66
C MET A 608 25.97 -9.76 13.91
N SER A 609 26.83 -10.65 13.40
CA SER A 609 28.02 -10.23 12.66
C SER A 609 27.66 -9.69 11.26
N ARG A 610 28.53 -8.85 10.70
CA ARG A 610 28.40 -8.39 9.32
C ARG A 610 28.32 -9.57 8.34
N ASP A 611 29.14 -10.59 8.54
CA ASP A 611 29.26 -11.70 7.61
C ASP A 611 27.97 -12.53 7.57
N ASP A 612 27.29 -12.67 8.72
CA ASP A 612 25.98 -13.34 8.79
C ASP A 612 24.90 -12.53 8.04
N VAL A 613 24.91 -11.20 8.17
CA VAL A 613 24.00 -10.33 7.40
C VAL A 613 24.28 -10.41 5.90
N ASP A 614 25.57 -10.38 5.52
CA ASP A 614 26.01 -10.49 4.13
C ASP A 614 25.63 -11.87 3.55
N LEU A 615 25.56 -12.94 4.37
CA LEU A 615 25.08 -14.26 3.97
C LEU A 615 23.57 -14.29 3.73
N PHE A 616 22.77 -13.70 4.60
CA PHE A 616 21.31 -13.63 4.42
C PHE A 616 20.91 -12.83 3.18
N PHE A 617 21.61 -11.72 2.94
CA PHE A 617 21.21 -10.74 1.92
C PHE A 617 22.21 -10.64 0.77
N GLU A 618 23.00 -11.70 0.51
CA GLU A 618 24.06 -11.74 -0.51
C GLU A 618 23.59 -11.27 -1.89
N ASN A 619 22.33 -11.56 -2.23
CA ASN A 619 21.75 -11.29 -3.52
C ASN A 619 20.84 -10.04 -3.55
N LEU A 620 20.68 -9.35 -2.43
CA LEU A 620 19.89 -8.13 -2.36
C LEU A 620 20.79 -6.92 -2.62
N ILE A 621 20.30 -6.01 -3.44
CA ILE A 621 20.97 -4.73 -3.67
C ILE A 621 20.64 -3.80 -2.49
N TYR A 622 21.66 -3.14 -1.96
CA TYR A 622 21.49 -2.08 -0.96
C TYR A 622 22.20 -0.80 -1.37
N ASP A 623 21.64 0.33 -0.92
CA ASP A 623 22.25 1.64 -0.94
C ASP A 623 22.52 2.14 0.48
N PHE A 624 23.33 3.18 0.63
CA PHE A 624 23.56 3.81 1.94
C PHE A 624 22.59 4.97 2.13
N LYS A 625 21.80 4.90 3.20
CA LYS A 625 20.81 5.93 3.55
C LYS A 625 21.00 6.45 4.97
N ASN A 626 20.65 7.71 5.15
CA ASN A 626 20.55 8.37 6.45
C ASN A 626 19.06 8.50 6.80
N LEU A 627 18.68 8.16 8.03
CA LEU A 627 17.28 8.14 8.47
C LEU A 627 16.92 9.35 9.30
N ASP A 628 17.21 9.34 10.60
CA ASP A 628 16.88 10.41 11.54
C ASP A 628 18.11 11.29 11.90
N SER A 629 19.27 11.00 11.29
CA SER A 629 20.52 11.73 11.49
C SER A 629 21.45 11.63 10.29
N ASN A 630 22.04 12.76 9.89
CA ASN A 630 23.08 12.83 8.85
C ASN A 630 24.40 12.16 9.27
N GLU A 631 24.61 11.92 10.57
CA GLU A 631 25.80 11.23 11.08
C GLU A 631 25.68 9.71 11.05
N THR A 632 24.45 9.18 10.93
CA THR A 632 24.20 7.74 11.00
C THR A 632 23.79 7.18 9.64
N ARG A 633 24.66 6.34 9.07
CA ARG A 633 24.42 5.62 7.82
C ARG A 633 23.95 4.19 8.06
N TYR A 634 22.97 3.77 7.28
CA TYR A 634 22.41 2.43 7.24
C TYR A 634 22.64 1.82 5.85
N ARG A 635 22.81 0.50 5.79
CA ARG A 635 22.60 -0.26 4.56
C ARG A 635 21.11 -0.45 4.38
N PHE A 636 20.52 0.10 3.33
CA PHE A 636 19.10 0.04 3.06
C PHE A 636 18.80 -0.97 1.95
N TYR A 637 18.10 -2.04 2.29
CA TYR A 637 17.65 -3.08 1.40
C TYR A 637 16.22 -2.76 0.95
N ARG A 638 16.10 -2.00 -0.14
CA ARG A 638 14.82 -1.45 -0.62
C ARG A 638 13.77 -2.53 -0.86
N GLU A 639 14.15 -3.66 -1.46
CA GLU A 639 13.24 -4.74 -1.83
C GLU A 639 12.49 -5.36 -0.64
N ILE A 640 13.09 -5.27 0.56
CA ILE A 640 12.52 -5.84 1.78
C ILE A 640 12.20 -4.79 2.84
N GLY A 641 12.34 -3.49 2.56
CA GLY A 641 11.99 -2.42 3.51
C GLY A 641 12.82 -2.41 4.80
N LEU A 642 14.13 -2.70 4.70
CA LEU A 642 14.99 -2.92 5.85
C LEU A 642 16.26 -2.06 5.80
N ALA A 643 16.54 -1.30 6.86
CA ALA A 643 17.78 -0.56 7.05
C ALA A 643 18.59 -1.16 8.21
N VAL A 644 19.85 -1.54 7.96
CA VAL A 644 20.72 -2.17 8.96
C VAL A 644 21.96 -1.30 9.23
N ARG A 645 22.20 -0.97 10.50
CA ARG A 645 23.39 -0.25 10.95
C ARG A 645 24.43 -1.23 11.46
N ILE A 646 25.58 -1.27 10.79
CA ILE A 646 26.72 -2.10 11.20
C ILE A 646 27.86 -1.21 11.68
N LYS A 647 28.34 -1.43 12.91
CA LYS A 647 29.49 -0.70 13.48
C LYS A 647 30.37 -1.67 14.24
N GLY A 648 31.67 -1.59 14.02
CA GLY A 648 32.62 -2.54 14.63
C GLY A 648 32.41 -3.99 14.17
N GLY A 649 31.83 -4.19 12.97
CA GLY A 649 31.57 -5.51 12.41
C GLY A 649 30.30 -6.21 12.94
N ILE A 650 29.51 -5.53 13.77
CA ILE A 650 28.26 -6.08 14.33
C ILE A 650 27.07 -5.17 14.05
N VAL A 651 25.87 -5.76 13.98
CA VAL A 651 24.59 -5.07 13.87
C VAL A 651 24.30 -4.33 15.19
N GLN A 652 24.11 -3.02 15.11
CA GLN A 652 23.81 -2.18 16.28
C GLN A 652 22.37 -1.68 16.30
N GLU A 653 21.74 -1.59 15.14
CA GLU A 653 20.39 -1.06 14.99
C GLU A 653 19.81 -1.64 13.69
N ILE A 654 18.55 -2.04 13.75
CA ILE A 654 17.77 -2.51 12.61
C ILE A 654 16.55 -1.61 12.52
N VAL A 655 16.20 -1.14 11.33
CA VAL A 655 15.05 -0.27 11.13
C VAL A 655 14.18 -0.84 10.01
N VAL A 656 12.93 -1.14 10.35
CA VAL A 656 11.89 -1.44 9.37
C VAL A 656 11.35 -0.12 8.85
N VAL A 657 11.52 0.15 7.56
CA VAL A 657 11.23 1.46 6.95
C VAL A 657 11.04 1.35 5.43
N GLN A 658 10.17 2.20 4.89
CA GLN A 658 10.06 2.46 3.47
C GLN A 658 10.64 3.85 3.21
N ILE A 659 11.61 3.95 2.29
CA ILE A 659 12.26 5.22 1.93
C ILE A 659 12.03 5.43 0.44
N PRO A 660 11.44 6.58 0.04
CA PRO A 660 11.31 6.94 -1.36
C PRO A 660 12.65 6.91 -2.08
N SER A 661 12.59 6.59 -3.36
CA SER A 661 13.70 6.77 -4.28
C SER A 661 13.42 7.93 -5.20
N ASN A 662 14.36 8.86 -5.32
CA ASN A 662 14.31 9.96 -6.31
C ASN A 662 14.56 9.47 -7.75
N ASP A 663 14.24 8.21 -8.07
CA ASP A 663 14.51 7.56 -9.37
C ASP A 663 13.42 7.88 -10.41
#